data_AF-A0A5Q3DG34-F1
#
_entry.id   AF-A0A5Q3DG34-F1
#
_cell.length_a   1.000
_cell.length_b   1.000
_cell.length_c   1.000
_cell.angle_alpha   90.00
_cell.angle_beta   90.00
_cell.angle_gamma   90.00
#
_symmetry.space_group_name_H-M   'P 1'
#
loop_
_entity.id
_entity.type
_entity.pdbx_description
1 polymer ?
#
loop_
_entity_poly.entity_id
_entity_poly.type
_entity_poly.pdbx_seq_one_letter_code
_entity_poly.pdbx_strand_id
1 'polypeptide(L)'
;MESQTPRDRNVHIDDSAALEQLGHKQELKRNFSKISLLGLAFAILNTWTALSASISLALPSGGPSSVIWGLIVAGICNLCLAAPLAEMLSAYPTAGGQYHWAALIAWPKWSRGISYVTGWINAAGYVVLTATAPLLGSTFVIDSITFMHPTYEAKAWHQFLIYLAFTIIALVINAFATRILPLFNKAAFLWSISGFIIISITVLACAAPDYQSGAFVYGKFINEVGWPDGVSWMLGLLQGAFALTGFDAAAHMIEEIPNARKEGPRIMIWCILIGMLSGFIFLSCLLFVLKDVQTVIESPAGALLQMYFDATNSKAGSICLIVFSIVCMVFTATAIMTTSARMTYAFSRDRGLPFSHIWAKYNDALEVPLNALLWTTAWVIIFGLILLGSSSAFNAITAASVVALGVTYAIPPAIHLLRGGNLLPEDRPFKLSAPVRWVCSLVGIAWAILTTVLFVFPPELPVTATNMNYCIAAFGVILLIAVGTWIVDGRKHYKGPLIEINMDGATLEGAFEMVYKYDSLLLRGQIRLLKIIPGTQNAVVSSHMSVINLDDNPTYKCLSYTWGEPGGDETDESWSKPSQTILVDGFEIHIRQNLYNALIALCQSGILGPIWIDALCINQNDIEERNAQVSQMANIYKSAEEVIVWLGHEREYTQTAVACFQRLPITRQELLSDEHIVLRDQALASCSFTDSELLAMTRFFTDHAWFGRTWTLQEMWLARELTFMCGTIYASVDVILAGSSIAHDSYSSRSVTEDIQRTPAITWLMNFTYDLIAKLRKEVDETSPSPLGFEVDYHRARHATDPRDKVYGLLAISDTTTADDYMEPVVADYSKPVRQVFSIAAAHCLLNTTSWRGLSYIGDRSRYRIPDLPSWVPDYTQAIPWRLLQRRSEDTFKTATRQQVCIEYDTNSPYTIYSPYSYFDTITAVTTAYWEDIEGYSQMTEILNLALNPFPVKAFGEDNVLSVLARTLTADQAGIYDYDSYDFVGQFGEMIYGMLWLSISKNPDMVSELLKNPKASLSKALISIGIQDRGDLLSSLLHPYRQLCRTEEQIEPESKPTESQDQSLKARTSLIQLDWGSASHKRSLFRTKKGYLGLAPQTIKVGDEVGILQGAEVPHVFRRVSGSETSLSLVGDAYVYGIMHGELESEDLEFRMVQLV
;
A
#
# COMPACT_ATOMS: atom_id res chain seq x y z
N MET A 1 -17.91 -29.74 -19.88
CA MET A 1 -17.63 -29.42 -18.46
C MET A 1 -16.76 -28.18 -18.47
N GLU A 2 -17.38 -27.06 -18.09
CA GLU A 2 -16.86 -25.70 -18.27
C GLU A 2 -15.60 -25.45 -17.45
N SER A 3 -14.62 -24.84 -18.11
CA SER A 3 -13.33 -24.41 -17.58
C SER A 3 -13.49 -23.19 -16.66
N GLN A 4 -12.94 -23.27 -15.45
CA GLN A 4 -12.81 -22.13 -14.55
C GLN A 4 -11.44 -21.46 -14.77
N THR A 5 -11.44 -20.34 -15.47
CA THR A 5 -10.31 -19.39 -15.60
C THR A 5 -10.12 -18.59 -14.29
N PRO A 6 -8.89 -18.38 -13.78
CA PRO A 6 -8.65 -17.53 -12.61
C PRO A 6 -8.79 -16.06 -12.98
N ARG A 7 -9.55 -15.30 -12.16
CA ARG A 7 -9.90 -13.88 -12.37
C ARG A 7 -8.73 -12.93 -12.03
N ASP A 8 -8.44 -12.07 -13.00
CA ASP A 8 -7.78 -10.76 -12.99
C ASP A 8 -7.26 -10.19 -11.64
N ARG A 9 -5.92 -10.16 -11.48
CA ARG A 9 -5.19 -9.15 -10.68
C ARG A 9 -4.50 -8.18 -11.63
N ASN A 10 -5.28 -7.25 -12.16
CA ASN A 10 -4.79 -6.16 -13.00
C ASN A 10 -5.24 -4.83 -12.38
N VAL A 11 -4.28 -3.89 -12.27
CA VAL A 11 -4.46 -2.44 -12.05
C VAL A 11 -4.66 -1.97 -10.60
N HIS A 12 -3.59 -1.50 -9.97
CA HIS A 12 -3.65 -0.64 -8.77
C HIS A 12 -2.70 0.59 -8.78
N ILE A 13 -1.82 0.72 -9.80
CA ILE A 13 -0.84 1.82 -9.94
C ILE A 13 -1.40 3.01 -10.75
N ASP A 14 -2.41 2.78 -11.59
CA ASP A 14 -2.93 3.73 -12.59
C ASP A 14 -3.74 4.90 -11.98
N ASP A 15 -4.50 4.67 -10.90
CA ASP A 15 -5.38 5.72 -10.35
C ASP A 15 -4.68 6.75 -9.46
N SER A 16 -3.63 6.34 -8.71
CA SER A 16 -2.85 7.27 -7.89
C SER A 16 -2.07 8.24 -8.77
N ALA A 17 -1.46 7.72 -9.84
CA ALA A 17 -0.77 8.53 -10.84
C ALA A 17 -1.73 9.47 -11.58
N ALA A 18 -2.95 9.04 -11.93
CA ALA A 18 -3.94 9.89 -12.60
C ALA A 18 -4.50 11.01 -11.70
N LEU A 19 -4.64 10.78 -10.38
CA LEU A 19 -5.05 11.80 -9.40
C LEU A 19 -3.92 12.78 -9.08
N GLU A 20 -2.68 12.29 -8.96
CA GLU A 20 -1.48 13.11 -8.79
C GLU A 20 -1.21 13.97 -10.03
N GLN A 21 -1.42 13.45 -11.25
CA GLN A 21 -1.38 14.21 -12.52
C GLN A 21 -2.43 15.33 -12.60
N LEU A 22 -3.48 15.29 -11.78
CA LEU A 22 -4.49 16.33 -11.68
C LEU A 22 -4.24 17.30 -10.51
N GLY A 23 -3.07 17.21 -9.84
CA GLY A 23 -2.70 18.10 -8.74
C GLY A 23 -3.41 17.80 -7.42
N HIS A 24 -4.00 16.61 -7.25
CA HIS A 24 -4.73 16.24 -6.04
C HIS A 24 -3.89 15.30 -5.15
N LYS A 25 -3.53 15.78 -3.95
CA LYS A 25 -2.98 14.92 -2.89
C LYS A 25 -4.08 14.03 -2.35
N GLN A 26 -3.89 12.71 -2.39
CA GLN A 26 -4.87 11.74 -1.90
C GLN A 26 -4.95 11.80 -0.35
N GLU A 27 -5.87 12.61 0.20
CA GLU A 27 -6.07 12.78 1.65
C GLU A 27 -7.03 11.75 2.26
N LEU A 28 -7.91 11.15 1.46
CA LEU A 28 -8.90 10.17 1.92
C LEU A 28 -8.39 8.73 1.72
N LYS A 29 -8.45 7.92 2.79
CA LYS A 29 -8.09 6.50 2.76
C LYS A 29 -9.06 5.70 1.89
N ARG A 30 -8.54 4.73 1.11
CA ARG A 30 -9.36 3.82 0.29
C ARG A 30 -10.17 2.85 1.15
N ASN A 31 -11.41 3.21 1.45
CA ASN A 31 -12.28 2.42 2.34
C ASN A 31 -13.38 1.64 1.60
N PHE A 32 -13.59 1.86 0.29
CA PHE A 32 -14.70 1.26 -0.45
C PHE A 32 -14.26 0.18 -1.45
N SER A 33 -14.88 -1.01 -1.34
CA SER A 33 -14.82 -2.04 -2.41
C SER A 33 -15.89 -1.80 -3.47
N LYS A 34 -15.75 -2.38 -4.67
CA LYS A 34 -16.72 -2.25 -5.78
C LYS A 34 -18.18 -2.53 -5.36
N ILE A 35 -18.39 -3.58 -4.57
CA ILE A 35 -19.72 -3.96 -4.05
C ILE A 35 -20.22 -2.94 -3.03
N SER A 36 -19.33 -2.37 -2.22
CA SER A 36 -19.70 -1.37 -1.22
C SER A 36 -20.10 -0.04 -1.90
N LEU A 37 -19.42 0.37 -2.97
CA LEU A 37 -19.82 1.55 -3.74
C LEU A 37 -21.12 1.32 -4.51
N LEU A 38 -21.28 0.16 -5.16
CA LEU A 38 -22.55 -0.17 -5.80
C LEU A 38 -23.69 -0.19 -4.77
N GLY A 39 -23.43 -0.71 -3.57
CA GLY A 39 -24.37 -0.70 -2.46
C GLY A 39 -24.70 0.71 -1.97
N LEU A 40 -23.72 1.62 -1.92
CA LEU A 40 -23.96 3.04 -1.62
C LEU A 40 -24.78 3.72 -2.73
N ALA A 41 -24.37 3.61 -3.99
CA ALA A 41 -25.10 4.20 -5.12
C ALA A 41 -26.55 3.69 -5.16
N PHE A 42 -26.74 2.40 -4.89
CA PHE A 42 -28.06 1.80 -4.77
C PHE A 42 -28.82 2.28 -3.53
N ALA A 43 -28.17 2.48 -2.38
CA ALA A 43 -28.81 3.02 -1.19
C ALA A 43 -29.22 4.49 -1.37
N ILE A 44 -28.46 5.27 -2.14
CA ILE A 44 -28.76 6.66 -2.50
C ILE A 44 -30.02 6.73 -3.36
N LEU A 45 -30.05 5.96 -4.44
CA LEU A 45 -31.19 5.94 -5.35
C LEU A 45 -32.42 5.26 -4.73
N ASN A 46 -32.19 4.12 -4.09
CA ASN A 46 -33.18 3.23 -3.47
C ASN A 46 -34.53 3.23 -4.21
N THR A 47 -34.44 3.06 -5.53
CA THR A 47 -35.42 3.57 -6.50
C THR A 47 -36.82 3.04 -6.26
N TRP A 48 -36.99 1.74 -5.98
CA TRP A 48 -38.32 1.17 -5.74
C TRP A 48 -39.01 1.78 -4.50
N THR A 49 -38.24 2.09 -3.45
CA THR A 49 -38.76 2.74 -2.25
C THR A 49 -39.05 4.20 -2.54
N ALA A 50 -38.15 4.92 -3.21
CA ALA A 50 -38.34 6.33 -3.57
C ALA A 50 -39.56 6.54 -4.49
N LEU A 51 -39.74 5.67 -5.50
CA LEU A 51 -40.89 5.69 -6.40
C LEU A 51 -42.19 5.45 -5.64
N SER A 52 -42.26 4.41 -4.82
CA SER A 52 -43.47 4.09 -4.07
C SER A 52 -43.80 5.14 -3.02
N ALA A 53 -42.80 5.75 -2.39
CA ALA A 53 -42.98 6.86 -1.47
C ALA A 53 -43.55 8.12 -2.14
N SER A 54 -43.20 8.33 -3.42
CA SER A 54 -43.60 9.49 -4.21
C SER A 54 -44.76 9.21 -5.17
N ILE A 55 -45.46 8.09 -5.01
CA ILE A 55 -46.58 7.71 -5.88
C ILE A 55 -47.73 8.72 -5.83
N SER A 56 -47.87 9.45 -4.73
CA SER A 56 -48.80 10.57 -4.56
C SER A 56 -48.54 11.73 -5.52
N LEU A 57 -47.36 11.83 -6.14
CA LEU A 57 -47.05 12.85 -7.15
C LEU A 57 -47.59 12.47 -8.55
N ALA A 58 -47.48 11.19 -8.91
CA ALA A 58 -47.78 10.71 -10.26
C ALA A 58 -49.17 10.09 -10.42
N LEU A 59 -49.72 9.48 -9.36
CA LEU A 59 -51.04 8.86 -9.41
C LEU A 59 -52.18 9.85 -9.73
N PRO A 60 -52.27 11.04 -9.11
CA PRO A 60 -53.23 12.07 -9.53
C PRO A 60 -52.84 12.76 -10.86
N SER A 61 -51.55 12.71 -11.22
CA SER A 61 -50.94 13.38 -12.38
C SER A 61 -50.60 12.38 -13.50
N GLY A 62 -51.63 11.74 -14.04
CA GLY A 62 -51.51 10.80 -15.16
C GLY A 62 -51.76 9.33 -14.84
N GLY A 63 -52.06 8.99 -13.58
CA GLY A 63 -52.53 7.66 -13.18
C GLY A 63 -51.49 6.55 -13.32
N PRO A 64 -51.96 5.27 -13.39
CA PRO A 64 -51.10 4.11 -13.59
C PRO A 64 -50.15 4.24 -14.80
N SER A 65 -50.63 4.86 -15.88
CA SER A 65 -49.81 5.13 -17.07
C SER A 65 -48.58 6.01 -16.76
N SER A 66 -48.75 7.11 -16.03
CA SER A 66 -47.62 7.97 -15.66
C SER A 66 -46.68 7.29 -14.67
N VAL A 67 -47.22 6.53 -13.71
CA VAL A 67 -46.43 5.81 -12.70
C VAL A 67 -45.46 4.80 -13.36
N ILE A 68 -45.93 4.04 -14.36
CA ILE A 68 -45.10 3.03 -15.04
C ILE A 68 -44.27 3.62 -16.17
N TRP A 69 -44.92 4.29 -17.14
CA TRP A 69 -44.22 4.75 -18.34
C TRP A 69 -43.41 6.02 -18.09
N GLY A 70 -43.80 6.83 -17.10
CA GLY A 70 -42.99 7.96 -16.65
C GLY A 70 -41.64 7.53 -16.09
N LEU A 71 -41.56 6.40 -15.38
CA LEU A 71 -40.30 5.80 -14.96
C LEU A 71 -39.42 5.42 -16.14
N ILE A 72 -39.98 4.76 -17.16
CA ILE A 72 -39.21 4.32 -18.33
C ILE A 72 -38.66 5.52 -19.12
N VAL A 73 -39.49 6.54 -19.32
CA VAL A 73 -39.10 7.77 -20.02
C VAL A 73 -38.02 8.51 -19.23
N ALA A 74 -38.24 8.73 -17.94
CA ALA A 74 -37.25 9.37 -17.07
C ALA A 74 -35.93 8.57 -17.03
N GLY A 75 -36.00 7.23 -17.01
CA GLY A 75 -34.84 6.37 -16.98
C GLY A 75 -34.01 6.39 -18.26
N ILE A 76 -34.65 6.34 -19.43
CA ILE A 76 -33.95 6.48 -20.72
C ILE A 76 -33.28 7.86 -20.80
N CYS A 77 -33.99 8.93 -20.42
CA CYS A 77 -33.44 10.28 -20.44
C CYS A 77 -32.31 10.48 -19.42
N ASN A 78 -32.41 9.90 -18.22
CA ASN A 78 -31.33 9.93 -17.23
C ASN A 78 -30.12 9.10 -17.67
N LEU A 79 -30.30 7.98 -18.39
CA LEU A 79 -29.19 7.28 -19.04
C LEU A 79 -28.49 8.13 -20.09
N CYS A 80 -29.25 8.90 -20.88
CA CYS A 80 -28.70 9.85 -21.84
C CYS A 80 -27.92 10.99 -21.16
N LEU A 81 -28.31 11.44 -19.96
CA LEU A 81 -27.52 12.36 -19.14
C LEU A 81 -26.27 11.69 -18.53
N ALA A 82 -26.43 10.48 -18.01
CA ALA A 82 -25.37 9.78 -17.30
C ALA A 82 -24.24 9.32 -18.23
N ALA A 83 -24.53 8.93 -19.47
CA ALA A 83 -23.53 8.45 -20.42
C ALA A 83 -22.38 9.44 -20.70
N PRO A 84 -22.62 10.71 -21.09
CA PRO A 84 -21.54 11.68 -21.30
C PRO A 84 -20.82 12.06 -19.99
N LEU A 85 -21.51 12.08 -18.86
CA LEU A 85 -20.88 12.31 -17.55
C LEU A 85 -19.99 11.12 -17.14
N ALA A 86 -20.39 9.90 -17.45
CA ALA A 86 -19.60 8.69 -17.24
C ALA A 86 -18.33 8.70 -18.12
N GLU A 87 -18.41 9.19 -19.36
CA GLU A 87 -17.24 9.42 -20.21
C GLU A 87 -16.28 10.46 -19.61
N MET A 88 -16.81 11.55 -19.03
CA MET A 88 -16.02 12.56 -18.33
C MET A 88 -15.39 12.07 -17.04
N LEU A 89 -16.11 11.28 -16.24
CA LEU A 89 -15.58 10.63 -15.03
C LEU A 89 -14.44 9.66 -15.37
N SER A 90 -14.53 8.96 -16.51
CA SER A 90 -13.46 8.06 -16.99
C SER A 90 -12.21 8.82 -17.42
N ALA A 91 -12.40 10.00 -18.02
CA ALA A 91 -11.32 10.89 -18.39
C ALA A 91 -10.66 11.55 -17.16
N TYR A 92 -11.49 12.08 -16.24
CA TYR A 92 -11.06 12.89 -15.11
C TYR A 92 -11.75 12.41 -13.81
N PRO A 93 -11.18 11.40 -13.12
CA PRO A 93 -11.78 10.78 -11.94
C PRO A 93 -11.60 11.65 -10.68
N THR A 94 -12.26 12.80 -10.61
CA THR A 94 -12.11 13.76 -9.49
C THR A 94 -13.36 13.82 -8.60
N ALA A 95 -13.17 13.99 -7.28
CA ALA A 95 -14.29 14.09 -6.34
C ALA A 95 -15.16 15.35 -6.58
N GLY A 96 -14.62 16.37 -7.24
CA GLY A 96 -15.37 17.58 -7.62
C GLY A 96 -16.42 17.33 -8.73
N GLY A 97 -16.27 16.25 -9.51
CA GLY A 97 -17.25 15.84 -10.52
C GLY A 97 -17.59 16.96 -11.50
N GLN A 98 -18.87 17.34 -11.57
CA GLN A 98 -19.39 18.25 -12.61
C GLN A 98 -18.70 19.61 -12.67
N TYR A 99 -18.36 20.24 -11.54
CA TYR A 99 -17.74 21.57 -11.59
C TYR A 99 -16.27 21.51 -12.04
N HIS A 100 -15.57 20.40 -11.79
CA HIS A 100 -14.24 20.14 -12.34
C HIS A 100 -14.32 19.92 -13.85
N TRP A 101 -15.23 19.04 -14.29
CA TRP A 101 -15.39 18.75 -15.71
C TRP A 101 -15.78 20.01 -16.48
N ALA A 102 -16.69 20.83 -15.94
CA ALA A 102 -17.06 22.12 -16.51
C ALA A 102 -15.87 23.08 -16.59
N ALA A 103 -15.01 23.15 -15.57
CA ALA A 103 -13.82 24.00 -15.60
C ALA A 103 -12.84 23.61 -16.71
N LEU A 104 -12.61 22.30 -16.86
CA LEU A 104 -11.65 21.73 -17.81
C LEU A 104 -12.05 21.95 -19.27
N ILE A 105 -13.33 21.76 -19.57
CA ILE A 105 -13.82 21.82 -20.95
C ILE A 105 -14.29 23.22 -21.35
N ALA A 106 -14.65 24.10 -20.40
CA ALA A 106 -15.11 25.45 -20.69
C ALA A 106 -14.06 26.32 -21.40
N TRP A 107 -14.53 27.39 -22.04
CA TRP A 107 -13.63 28.40 -22.57
C TRP A 107 -12.84 29.05 -21.43
N PRO A 108 -11.53 29.24 -21.58
CA PRO A 108 -10.65 29.73 -20.51
C PRO A 108 -11.13 31.01 -19.82
N LYS A 109 -11.70 31.96 -20.57
CA LYS A 109 -12.25 33.22 -20.02
C LYS A 109 -13.43 33.01 -19.08
N TRP A 110 -14.23 31.97 -19.30
CA TRP A 110 -15.48 31.69 -18.59
C TRP A 110 -15.38 30.51 -17.63
N SER A 111 -14.31 29.71 -17.73
CA SER A 111 -14.10 28.47 -16.98
C SER A 111 -14.31 28.64 -15.47
N ARG A 112 -13.64 29.63 -14.85
CA ARG A 112 -13.77 29.90 -13.41
C ARG A 112 -15.21 30.21 -13.00
N GLY A 113 -15.90 31.06 -13.74
CA GLY A 113 -17.27 31.48 -13.43
C GLY A 113 -18.29 30.34 -13.59
N ILE A 114 -18.20 29.60 -14.70
CA ILE A 114 -19.06 28.45 -14.97
C ILE A 114 -18.85 27.37 -13.92
N SER A 115 -17.58 27.04 -13.61
CA SER A 115 -17.24 26.06 -12.59
C SER A 115 -17.77 26.48 -11.21
N TYR A 116 -17.59 27.74 -10.82
CA TYR A 116 -18.08 28.24 -9.53
C TYR A 116 -19.60 28.12 -9.39
N VAL A 117 -20.36 28.55 -10.40
CA VAL A 117 -21.83 28.44 -10.39
C VAL A 117 -22.27 26.98 -10.40
N THR A 118 -21.61 26.14 -11.20
CA THR A 118 -21.88 24.68 -11.23
C THR A 118 -21.64 24.04 -9.87
N GLY A 119 -20.54 24.40 -9.18
CA GLY A 119 -20.21 23.89 -7.85
C GLY A 119 -21.23 24.27 -6.79
N TRP A 120 -21.71 25.53 -6.80
CA TRP A 120 -22.77 25.99 -5.88
C TRP A 120 -24.10 25.28 -6.10
N ILE A 121 -24.55 25.17 -7.36
CA ILE A 121 -25.79 24.48 -7.68
C ILE A 121 -25.67 22.99 -7.29
N ASN A 122 -24.52 22.37 -7.52
CA ASN A 122 -24.31 20.95 -7.19
C ASN A 122 -24.29 20.73 -5.67
N ALA A 123 -23.55 21.56 -4.92
CA ALA A 123 -23.52 21.49 -3.46
C ALA A 123 -24.92 21.69 -2.85
N ALA A 124 -25.67 22.68 -3.33
CA ALA A 124 -27.03 22.92 -2.89
C ALA A 124 -27.99 21.78 -3.29
N GLY A 125 -27.86 21.25 -4.51
CA GLY A 125 -28.66 20.13 -5.01
C GLY A 125 -28.51 18.89 -4.13
N TYR A 126 -27.28 18.56 -3.71
CA TYR A 126 -27.03 17.46 -2.79
C TYR A 126 -27.57 17.70 -1.38
N VAL A 127 -27.53 18.93 -0.89
CA VAL A 127 -28.14 19.28 0.41
C VAL A 127 -29.67 19.10 0.35
N VAL A 128 -30.32 19.57 -0.71
CA VAL A 128 -31.77 19.41 -0.92
C VAL A 128 -32.13 17.94 -1.12
N LEU A 129 -31.32 17.17 -1.86
CA LEU A 129 -31.48 15.73 -2.02
C LEU A 129 -31.31 15.00 -0.68
N THR A 130 -30.39 15.44 0.19
CA THR A 130 -30.25 14.87 1.54
C THR A 130 -31.52 15.11 2.35
N ALA A 131 -32.18 16.25 2.19
CA ALA A 131 -33.41 16.58 2.89
C ALA A 131 -34.62 15.71 2.48
N THR A 132 -34.63 15.07 1.29
CA THR A 132 -35.76 14.24 0.86
C THR A 132 -35.87 12.92 1.62
N ALA A 133 -34.76 12.32 2.05
CA ALA A 133 -34.80 11.02 2.72
C ALA A 133 -35.37 11.06 4.15
N PRO A 134 -34.95 11.98 5.04
CA PRO A 134 -35.61 12.19 6.33
C PRO A 134 -37.07 12.63 6.17
N LEU A 135 -37.39 13.36 5.10
CA LEU A 135 -38.77 13.75 4.78
C LEU A 135 -39.64 12.53 4.52
N LEU A 136 -39.26 11.68 3.57
CA LEU A 136 -39.97 10.43 3.26
C LEU A 136 -40.04 9.49 4.47
N GLY A 137 -38.93 9.32 5.19
CA GLY A 137 -38.87 8.50 6.40
C GLY A 137 -39.82 9.00 7.50
N SER A 138 -39.88 10.33 7.71
CA SER A 138 -40.80 10.93 8.67
C SER A 138 -42.27 10.75 8.28
N THR A 139 -42.58 10.85 6.98
CA THR A 139 -43.92 10.62 6.45
C THR A 139 -44.36 9.18 6.73
N PHE A 140 -43.54 8.18 6.42
CA PHE A 140 -43.89 6.77 6.68
C PHE A 140 -44.17 6.46 8.16
N VAL A 141 -43.46 7.11 9.08
CA VAL A 141 -43.69 6.93 10.52
C VAL A 141 -45.00 7.59 10.94
N ILE A 142 -45.28 8.81 10.47
CA ILE A 142 -46.56 9.50 10.73
C ILE A 142 -47.73 8.71 10.14
N ASP A 143 -47.61 8.25 8.90
CA ASP A 143 -48.58 7.40 8.21
C ASP A 143 -48.90 6.15 9.04
N SER A 144 -47.87 5.49 9.55
CA SER A 144 -48.00 4.31 10.42
C SER A 144 -48.76 4.62 11.72
N ILE A 145 -48.49 5.77 12.35
CA ILE A 145 -49.17 6.20 13.58
C ILE A 145 -50.64 6.50 13.29
N THR A 146 -50.93 7.29 12.26
CA THR A 146 -52.30 7.64 11.85
C THR A 146 -53.11 6.40 11.46
N PHE A 147 -52.48 5.43 10.80
CA PHE A 147 -53.12 4.18 10.39
C PHE A 147 -53.50 3.26 11.56
N MET A 148 -52.64 3.18 12.58
CA MET A 148 -52.86 2.40 13.79
C MET A 148 -53.79 3.10 14.78
N HIS A 149 -53.75 4.44 14.83
CA HIS A 149 -54.53 5.28 15.72
C HIS A 149 -55.35 6.31 14.93
N PRO A 150 -56.55 5.94 14.42
CA PRO A 150 -57.37 6.84 13.60
C PRO A 150 -57.82 8.15 14.30
N THR A 151 -57.73 8.22 15.63
CA THR A 151 -58.04 9.42 16.42
C THR A 151 -56.85 10.38 16.52
N TYR A 152 -55.68 10.02 15.99
CA TYR A 152 -54.49 10.85 16.00
C TYR A 152 -54.54 11.88 14.87
N GLU A 153 -54.38 13.15 15.22
CA GLU A 153 -54.27 14.24 14.26
C GLU A 153 -52.79 14.60 14.07
N ALA A 154 -52.25 14.32 12.88
CA ALA A 154 -50.87 14.64 12.54
C ALA A 154 -50.68 16.16 12.39
N LYS A 155 -49.82 16.75 13.22
CA LYS A 155 -49.43 18.16 13.14
C LYS A 155 -48.06 18.28 12.49
N ALA A 156 -47.82 19.38 11.77
CA ALA A 156 -46.56 19.62 11.06
C ALA A 156 -45.31 19.48 11.95
N TRP A 157 -45.39 19.91 13.22
CA TRP A 157 -44.28 19.79 14.16
C TRP A 157 -44.01 18.34 14.60
N HIS A 158 -45.00 17.44 14.58
CA HIS A 158 -44.77 16.01 14.84
C HIS A 158 -43.85 15.42 13.76
N GLN A 159 -44.16 15.69 12.49
CA GLN A 159 -43.35 15.25 11.36
C GLN A 159 -41.96 15.86 11.39
N PHE A 160 -41.84 17.16 11.69
CA PHE A 160 -40.55 17.85 11.80
C PHE A 160 -39.63 17.25 12.89
N LEU A 161 -40.17 16.84 14.05
CA LEU A 161 -39.36 16.21 15.10
C LEU A 161 -38.83 14.84 14.67
N ILE A 162 -39.64 14.05 13.95
CA ILE A 162 -39.21 12.76 13.42
C ILE A 162 -38.19 12.96 12.30
N TYR A 163 -38.42 13.94 11.41
CA TYR A 163 -37.46 14.37 10.39
C TYR A 163 -36.10 14.72 11.02
N LEU A 164 -36.11 15.48 12.12
CA LEU A 164 -34.90 15.83 12.86
C LEU A 164 -34.23 14.59 13.44
N ALA A 165 -34.99 13.62 13.95
CA ALA A 165 -34.45 12.36 14.46
C ALA A 165 -33.72 11.56 13.36
N PHE A 166 -34.31 11.40 12.18
CA PHE A 166 -33.64 10.77 11.02
C PHE A 166 -32.35 11.51 10.63
N THR A 167 -32.41 12.84 10.62
CA THR A 167 -31.27 13.69 10.30
C THR A 167 -30.13 13.53 11.31
N ILE A 168 -30.44 13.50 12.61
CA ILE A 168 -29.46 13.29 13.69
C ILE A 168 -28.88 11.89 13.64
N ILE A 169 -29.69 10.86 13.37
CA ILE A 169 -29.22 9.48 13.20
C ILE A 169 -28.20 9.42 12.05
N ALA A 170 -28.52 10.02 10.90
CA ALA A 170 -27.61 10.09 9.75
C ALA A 170 -26.31 10.83 10.10
N LEU A 171 -26.39 11.94 10.85
CA LEU A 171 -25.21 12.67 11.33
C LEU A 171 -24.34 11.82 12.25
N VAL A 172 -24.92 11.16 13.25
CA VAL A 172 -24.19 10.35 14.24
C VAL A 172 -23.49 9.17 13.56
N ILE A 173 -24.17 8.47 12.65
CA ILE A 173 -23.58 7.36 11.89
C ILE A 173 -22.41 7.87 11.03
N ASN A 174 -22.60 8.97 10.31
CA ASN A 174 -21.54 9.54 9.46
C ASN A 174 -20.37 10.14 10.25
N ALA A 175 -20.60 10.63 11.47
CA ALA A 175 -19.54 11.23 12.29
C ALA A 175 -18.71 10.18 13.04
N PHE A 176 -19.34 9.12 13.56
CA PHE A 176 -18.70 8.18 14.49
C PHE A 176 -18.55 6.75 13.96
N ALA A 177 -19.35 6.32 12.99
CA ALA A 177 -19.36 4.95 12.49
C ALA A 177 -18.63 4.79 11.14
N THR A 178 -17.62 5.61 10.89
CA THR A 178 -16.93 5.75 9.59
C THR A 178 -16.25 4.46 9.13
N ARG A 179 -15.64 3.73 10.07
CA ARG A 179 -15.06 2.40 9.82
C ARG A 179 -16.09 1.32 9.48
N ILE A 180 -17.35 1.52 9.89
CA ILE A 180 -18.45 0.57 9.67
C ILE A 180 -19.26 0.94 8.42
N LEU A 181 -19.13 2.16 7.88
CA LEU A 181 -19.84 2.61 6.67
C LEU A 181 -19.76 1.61 5.50
N PRO A 182 -18.61 0.96 5.20
CA PRO A 182 -18.56 -0.02 4.11
C PRO A 182 -19.45 -1.26 4.35
N LEU A 183 -19.56 -1.71 5.61
CA LEU A 183 -20.45 -2.81 6.00
C LEU A 183 -21.90 -2.34 6.02
N PHE A 184 -22.15 -1.13 6.51
CA PHE A 184 -23.46 -0.49 6.51
C PHE A 184 -24.04 -0.38 5.09
N ASN A 185 -23.24 0.01 4.09
CA ASN A 185 -23.66 0.09 2.70
C ASN A 185 -23.95 -1.29 2.07
N LYS A 186 -23.18 -2.32 2.44
CA LYS A 186 -23.48 -3.71 2.03
C LYS A 186 -24.79 -4.20 2.66
N ALA A 187 -25.02 -3.88 3.93
CA ALA A 187 -26.27 -4.22 4.63
C ALA A 187 -27.46 -3.49 4.01
N ALA A 188 -27.32 -2.20 3.68
CA ALA A 188 -28.33 -1.41 3.00
C ALA A 188 -28.74 -2.03 1.66
N PHE A 189 -27.77 -2.46 0.87
CA PHE A 189 -28.01 -3.15 -0.41
C PHE A 189 -28.79 -4.45 -0.22
N LEU A 190 -28.36 -5.32 0.69
CA LEU A 190 -29.04 -6.59 0.98
C LEU A 190 -30.45 -6.37 1.54
N TRP A 191 -30.62 -5.41 2.44
CA TRP A 191 -31.91 -5.08 3.06
C TRP A 191 -32.91 -4.51 2.05
N SER A 192 -32.47 -3.61 1.17
CA SER A 192 -33.36 -3.03 0.17
C SER A 192 -33.78 -4.05 -0.89
N ILE A 193 -32.87 -4.93 -1.34
CA ILE A 193 -33.24 -6.02 -2.27
C ILE A 193 -34.16 -7.04 -1.61
N SER A 194 -33.89 -7.44 -0.35
CA SER A 194 -34.77 -8.36 0.35
C SER A 194 -36.15 -7.74 0.59
N GLY A 195 -36.21 -6.46 0.97
CA GLY A 195 -37.46 -5.70 1.08
C GLY A 195 -38.25 -5.68 -0.22
N PHE A 196 -37.59 -5.34 -1.34
CA PHE A 196 -38.21 -5.36 -2.67
C PHE A 196 -38.84 -6.73 -2.99
N ILE A 197 -38.10 -7.82 -2.80
CA ILE A 197 -38.57 -9.18 -3.10
C ILE A 197 -39.71 -9.58 -2.15
N ILE A 198 -39.51 -9.42 -0.84
CA ILE A 198 -40.47 -9.83 0.19
C ILE A 198 -41.78 -9.07 0.00
N ILE A 199 -41.74 -7.74 -0.16
CA ILE A 199 -42.95 -6.95 -0.32
C ILE A 199 -43.66 -7.31 -1.62
N SER A 200 -42.94 -7.39 -2.75
CA SER A 200 -43.56 -7.75 -4.05
C SER A 200 -44.28 -9.09 -4.00
N ILE A 201 -43.64 -10.12 -3.43
CA ILE A 201 -44.24 -11.45 -3.30
C ILE A 201 -45.42 -11.40 -2.32
N THR A 202 -45.28 -10.73 -1.19
CA THR A 202 -46.31 -10.71 -0.14
C THR A 202 -47.58 -10.00 -0.61
N VAL A 203 -47.46 -8.81 -1.23
CA VAL A 203 -48.64 -8.07 -1.69
C VAL A 203 -49.38 -8.83 -2.79
N LEU A 204 -48.67 -9.44 -3.74
CA LEU A 204 -49.28 -10.27 -4.78
C LEU A 204 -49.93 -11.53 -4.17
N ALA A 205 -49.23 -12.24 -3.29
CA ALA A 205 -49.75 -13.45 -2.67
C ALA A 205 -50.99 -13.20 -1.80
N CYS A 206 -51.03 -12.08 -1.07
CA CYS A 206 -52.18 -11.72 -0.24
C CYS A 206 -53.38 -11.20 -1.06
N ALA A 207 -53.13 -10.53 -2.18
CA ALA A 207 -54.18 -10.05 -3.07
C ALA A 207 -54.78 -11.16 -3.96
N ALA A 208 -54.11 -12.31 -4.11
CA ALA A 208 -54.57 -13.39 -4.96
C ALA A 208 -55.99 -13.89 -4.60
N PRO A 209 -56.89 -14.10 -5.60
CA PRO A 209 -56.75 -13.91 -7.04
C PRO A 209 -57.27 -12.55 -7.57
N ASP A 210 -57.54 -11.59 -6.68
CA ASP A 210 -58.22 -10.32 -6.96
C ASP A 210 -57.23 -9.24 -7.42
N TYR A 211 -56.89 -9.25 -8.71
CA TYR A 211 -55.95 -8.30 -9.32
C TYR A 211 -56.63 -7.36 -10.31
N GLN A 212 -56.09 -6.15 -10.44
CA GLN A 212 -56.43 -5.25 -11.52
C GLN A 212 -56.05 -5.83 -12.89
N SER A 213 -56.78 -5.41 -13.92
CA SER A 213 -56.46 -5.82 -15.29
C SER A 213 -55.15 -5.20 -15.78
N GLY A 214 -54.41 -5.89 -16.66
CA GLY A 214 -53.22 -5.30 -17.30
C GLY A 214 -53.54 -4.03 -18.10
N ALA A 215 -54.75 -3.90 -18.64
CA ALA A 215 -55.22 -2.69 -19.31
C ALA A 215 -55.32 -1.49 -18.35
N PHE A 216 -55.69 -1.74 -17.09
CA PHE A 216 -55.66 -0.72 -16.05
C PHE A 216 -54.21 -0.32 -15.73
N VAL A 217 -53.36 -1.29 -15.37
CA VAL A 217 -51.99 -1.05 -14.91
C VAL A 217 -51.14 -0.33 -15.96
N TYR A 218 -51.20 -0.76 -17.22
CA TYR A 218 -50.32 -0.24 -18.27
C TYR A 218 -50.95 0.82 -19.18
N GLY A 219 -52.27 1.05 -19.08
CA GLY A 219 -53.01 1.89 -20.03
C GLY A 219 -53.94 2.93 -19.43
N LYS A 220 -54.34 2.81 -18.15
CA LYS A 220 -55.28 3.78 -17.56
C LYS A 220 -54.60 5.12 -17.30
N PHE A 221 -55.22 6.16 -17.82
CA PHE A 221 -54.89 7.56 -17.55
C PHE A 221 -55.90 8.17 -16.58
N ILE A 222 -55.42 8.98 -15.64
CA ILE A 222 -56.19 9.66 -14.59
C ILE A 222 -55.64 11.08 -14.46
N ASN A 223 -56.50 12.08 -14.35
CA ASN A 223 -56.10 13.48 -14.25
C ASN A 223 -56.95 14.19 -13.17
N GLU A 224 -56.39 14.33 -11.98
CA GLU A 224 -57.04 14.96 -10.81
C GLU A 224 -56.43 16.34 -10.49
N VAL A 225 -55.44 16.80 -11.26
CA VAL A 225 -54.65 18.00 -10.95
C VAL A 225 -55.09 19.26 -11.69
N GLY A 226 -56.12 19.17 -12.54
CA GLY A 226 -56.72 20.32 -13.25
C GLY A 226 -55.92 20.89 -14.42
N TRP A 227 -54.70 20.41 -14.67
CA TRP A 227 -53.93 20.71 -15.88
C TRP A 227 -54.46 19.95 -17.10
N PRO A 228 -54.24 20.43 -18.35
CA PRO A 228 -54.55 19.65 -19.55
C PRO A 228 -53.82 18.30 -19.55
N ASP A 229 -54.45 17.26 -20.11
CA ASP A 229 -54.01 15.86 -19.99
C ASP A 229 -52.51 15.63 -20.29
N GLY A 230 -51.99 16.26 -21.35
CA GLY A 230 -50.57 16.13 -21.71
C GLY A 230 -49.62 16.74 -20.66
N VAL A 231 -50.00 17.88 -20.08
CA VAL A 231 -49.21 18.53 -19.02
C VAL A 231 -49.34 17.76 -17.71
N SER A 232 -50.53 17.26 -17.39
CA SER A 232 -50.78 16.40 -16.22
C SER A 232 -49.87 15.16 -16.23
N TRP A 233 -49.80 14.45 -17.36
CA TRP A 233 -48.88 13.32 -17.52
C TRP A 233 -47.41 13.72 -17.39
N MET A 234 -47.02 14.87 -17.94
CA MET A 234 -45.66 15.41 -17.83
C MET A 234 -45.29 15.81 -16.39
N LEU A 235 -46.22 16.32 -15.60
CA LEU A 235 -45.99 16.62 -14.18
C LEU A 235 -45.75 15.34 -13.37
N GLY A 236 -46.42 14.24 -13.73
CA GLY A 236 -46.18 12.92 -13.14
C GLY A 236 -44.77 12.36 -13.38
N LEU A 237 -44.03 12.86 -14.38
CA LEU A 237 -42.63 12.48 -14.62
C LEU A 237 -41.70 12.81 -13.45
N LEU A 238 -42.10 13.72 -12.55
CA LEU A 238 -41.33 14.08 -11.36
C LEU A 238 -41.00 12.86 -10.49
N GLN A 239 -41.94 11.92 -10.36
CA GLN A 239 -41.73 10.68 -9.60
C GLN A 239 -40.55 9.87 -10.17
N GLY A 240 -40.56 9.62 -11.47
CA GLY A 240 -39.51 8.87 -12.16
C GLY A 240 -38.17 9.60 -12.18
N ALA A 241 -38.20 10.93 -12.42
CA ALA A 241 -37.01 11.76 -12.43
C ALA A 241 -36.33 11.78 -11.06
N PHE A 242 -37.10 11.97 -9.99
CA PHE A 242 -36.62 11.97 -8.62
C PHE A 242 -35.96 10.64 -8.23
N ALA A 243 -36.63 9.52 -8.44
CA ALA A 243 -36.15 8.22 -7.98
C ALA A 243 -34.92 7.70 -8.73
N LEU A 244 -34.57 8.33 -9.86
CA LEU A 244 -33.40 8.04 -10.68
C LEU A 244 -32.36 9.16 -10.68
N THR A 245 -32.49 10.16 -9.80
CA THR A 245 -31.51 11.24 -9.61
C THR A 245 -30.45 10.84 -8.58
N GLY A 246 -29.24 11.41 -8.64
CA GLY A 246 -28.14 11.09 -7.70
C GLY A 246 -27.23 9.95 -8.17
N PHE A 247 -27.29 9.57 -9.44
CA PHE A 247 -26.42 8.54 -10.04
C PHE A 247 -24.94 8.97 -10.09
N ASP A 248 -24.66 10.27 -10.05
CA ASP A 248 -23.32 10.87 -10.00
C ASP A 248 -22.68 10.82 -8.62
N ALA A 249 -23.38 10.31 -7.59
CA ALA A 249 -22.81 10.14 -6.25
C ALA A 249 -21.51 9.33 -6.26
N ALA A 250 -21.36 8.40 -7.22
CA ALA A 250 -20.12 7.66 -7.44
C ALA A 250 -18.92 8.55 -7.78
N ALA A 251 -19.14 9.70 -8.45
CA ALA A 251 -18.09 10.66 -8.77
C ALA A 251 -17.56 11.34 -7.49
N HIS A 252 -18.44 11.68 -6.55
CA HIS A 252 -18.04 12.35 -5.30
C HIS A 252 -17.33 11.45 -4.29
N MET A 253 -17.32 10.14 -4.55
CA MET A 253 -16.61 9.15 -3.72
C MET A 253 -15.49 8.46 -4.49
N ILE A 254 -15.16 8.96 -5.68
CA ILE A 254 -14.25 8.32 -6.63
C ILE A 254 -12.81 8.17 -6.08
N GLU A 255 -12.38 9.10 -5.22
CA GLU A 255 -11.05 9.11 -4.59
C GLU A 255 -10.85 7.95 -3.58
N GLU A 256 -11.93 7.32 -3.10
CA GLU A 256 -11.89 6.26 -2.07
C GLU A 256 -11.97 4.83 -2.66
N ILE A 257 -11.87 4.68 -3.99
CA ILE A 257 -12.12 3.41 -4.72
C ILE A 257 -10.93 3.01 -5.60
N PRO A 258 -10.61 1.70 -5.71
CA PRO A 258 -9.66 1.20 -6.69
C PRO A 258 -10.29 1.10 -8.09
N ASN A 259 -9.52 1.39 -9.13
CA ASN A 259 -9.91 1.41 -10.55
C ASN A 259 -10.97 2.46 -10.88
N ALA A 260 -10.81 3.66 -10.33
CA ALA A 260 -11.73 4.79 -10.45
C ALA A 260 -12.15 5.07 -11.91
N ARG A 261 -11.19 5.14 -12.85
CA ARG A 261 -11.45 5.46 -14.27
C ARG A 261 -12.33 4.43 -14.99
N LYS A 262 -12.39 3.19 -14.49
CA LYS A 262 -13.17 2.07 -15.08
C LYS A 262 -14.46 1.79 -14.33
N GLU A 263 -14.40 1.74 -13.00
CA GLU A 263 -15.51 1.32 -12.16
C GLU A 263 -16.52 2.44 -11.92
N GLY A 264 -16.06 3.69 -11.75
CA GLY A 264 -16.94 4.85 -11.57
C GLY A 264 -17.99 4.99 -12.69
N PRO A 265 -17.56 5.05 -13.98
CA PRO A 265 -18.48 5.16 -15.12
C PRO A 265 -19.49 4.01 -15.20
N ARG A 266 -19.06 2.77 -14.92
CA ARG A 266 -19.93 1.60 -14.94
C ARG A 266 -21.00 1.69 -13.85
N ILE A 267 -20.62 2.11 -12.64
CA ILE A 267 -21.53 2.21 -11.51
C ILE A 267 -22.62 3.26 -11.76
N MET A 268 -22.27 4.41 -12.36
CA MET A 268 -23.26 5.43 -12.77
C MET A 268 -24.34 4.88 -13.72
N ILE A 269 -23.97 3.98 -14.64
CA ILE A 269 -24.93 3.39 -15.59
C ILE A 269 -25.73 2.25 -14.93
N TRP A 270 -25.06 1.37 -14.19
CA TRP A 270 -25.70 0.23 -13.54
C TRP A 270 -26.75 0.64 -12.52
N CYS A 271 -26.51 1.70 -11.76
CA CYS A 271 -27.46 2.13 -10.73
C CYS A 271 -28.80 2.60 -11.33
N ILE A 272 -28.77 3.29 -12.47
CA ILE A 272 -29.98 3.68 -13.21
C ILE A 272 -30.69 2.46 -13.78
N LEU A 273 -29.96 1.54 -14.45
CA LEU A 273 -30.55 0.34 -15.04
C LEU A 273 -31.23 -0.56 -14.00
N ILE A 274 -30.56 -0.79 -12.87
CA ILE A 274 -31.11 -1.57 -11.76
C ILE A 274 -32.32 -0.84 -11.15
N GLY A 275 -32.24 0.48 -11.00
CA GLY A 275 -33.35 1.32 -10.52
C GLY A 275 -34.57 1.25 -11.42
N MET A 276 -34.40 1.37 -12.73
CA MET A 276 -35.47 1.24 -13.73
C MET A 276 -36.14 -0.13 -13.65
N LEU A 277 -35.35 -1.21 -13.61
CA LEU A 277 -35.88 -2.57 -13.59
C LEU A 277 -36.62 -2.88 -12.28
N SER A 278 -35.99 -2.60 -11.13
CA SER A 278 -36.59 -2.85 -9.81
C SER A 278 -37.82 -1.98 -9.59
N GLY A 279 -37.77 -0.70 -9.97
CA GLY A 279 -38.89 0.22 -9.92
C GLY A 279 -40.07 -0.23 -10.79
N PHE A 280 -39.81 -0.65 -12.03
CA PHE A 280 -40.85 -1.12 -12.95
C PHE A 280 -41.60 -2.33 -12.39
N ILE A 281 -40.86 -3.33 -11.89
CA ILE A 281 -41.44 -4.54 -11.30
C ILE A 281 -42.25 -4.17 -10.06
N PHE A 282 -41.66 -3.39 -9.15
CA PHE A 282 -42.31 -3.04 -7.88
C PHE A 282 -43.59 -2.24 -8.07
N LEU A 283 -43.55 -1.19 -8.89
CA LEU A 283 -44.72 -0.37 -9.19
C LEU A 283 -45.81 -1.16 -9.89
N SER A 284 -45.45 -2.09 -10.78
CA SER A 284 -46.42 -2.98 -11.41
C SER A 284 -47.13 -3.84 -10.36
N CYS A 285 -46.38 -4.41 -9.39
CA CYS A 285 -46.97 -5.20 -8.30
C CYS A 285 -47.97 -4.36 -7.48
N LEU A 286 -47.60 -3.13 -7.11
CA LEU A 286 -48.48 -2.23 -6.36
C LEU A 286 -49.76 -1.86 -7.12
N LEU A 287 -49.65 -1.57 -8.42
CA LEU A 287 -50.80 -1.22 -9.24
C LEU A 287 -51.71 -2.41 -9.53
N PHE A 288 -51.18 -3.65 -9.56
CA PHE A 288 -52.00 -4.85 -9.69
C PHE A 288 -52.86 -5.14 -8.45
N VAL A 289 -52.38 -4.75 -7.25
CA VAL A 289 -53.11 -4.98 -5.99
C VAL A 289 -53.98 -3.79 -5.57
N LEU A 290 -53.87 -2.67 -6.26
CA LEU A 290 -54.62 -1.44 -5.99
C LEU A 290 -56.11 -1.67 -6.25
N LYS A 291 -56.97 -1.37 -5.27
CA LYS A 291 -58.43 -1.58 -5.42
C LYS A 291 -59.14 -0.34 -5.94
N ASP A 292 -58.99 0.78 -5.24
CA ASP A 292 -59.61 2.05 -5.59
C ASP A 292 -58.59 3.19 -5.57
N VAL A 293 -58.48 3.91 -6.68
CA VAL A 293 -57.48 4.97 -6.83
C VAL A 293 -57.79 6.15 -5.92
N GLN A 294 -59.06 6.51 -5.77
CA GLN A 294 -59.46 7.68 -4.97
C GLN A 294 -59.16 7.46 -3.49
N THR A 295 -59.50 6.27 -2.97
CA THR A 295 -59.21 5.87 -1.58
C THR A 295 -57.72 5.97 -1.27
N VAL A 296 -56.86 5.62 -2.23
CA VAL A 296 -55.40 5.72 -2.08
C VAL A 296 -54.93 7.18 -2.07
N ILE A 297 -55.45 8.02 -2.98
CA ILE A 297 -55.07 9.44 -3.09
C ILE A 297 -55.51 10.22 -1.84
N GLU A 298 -56.69 9.94 -1.32
CA GLU A 298 -57.29 10.65 -0.19
C GLU A 298 -56.92 10.06 1.18
N SER A 299 -56.17 8.95 1.22
CA SER A 299 -55.88 8.24 2.48
C SER A 299 -55.07 9.11 3.45
N PRO A 300 -55.54 9.33 4.69
CA PRO A 300 -54.78 10.01 5.74
C PRO A 300 -53.53 9.24 6.18
N ALA A 301 -53.45 7.95 5.85
CA ALA A 301 -52.33 7.07 6.15
C ALA A 301 -51.31 6.99 5.00
N GLY A 302 -51.44 7.86 3.99
CA GLY A 302 -50.56 7.88 2.83
C GLY A 302 -50.83 6.76 1.82
N ALA A 303 -50.49 7.02 0.56
CA ALA A 303 -50.83 6.15 -0.57
C ALA A 303 -50.20 4.76 -0.46
N LEU A 304 -48.92 4.66 -0.06
CA LEU A 304 -48.19 3.40 -0.04
C LEU A 304 -48.73 2.43 1.03
N LEU A 305 -48.95 2.93 2.25
CA LEU A 305 -49.46 2.10 3.33
C LEU A 305 -50.91 1.66 3.08
N GLN A 306 -51.71 2.52 2.44
CA GLN A 306 -53.04 2.14 1.97
C GLN A 306 -52.99 1.00 0.96
N MET A 307 -52.09 1.05 -0.04
CA MET A 307 -51.92 -0.06 -1.00
C MET A 307 -51.50 -1.37 -0.35
N TYR A 308 -50.64 -1.33 0.69
CA TYR A 308 -50.31 -2.53 1.47
C TYR A 308 -51.51 -3.08 2.22
N PHE A 309 -52.39 -2.21 2.73
CA PHE A 309 -53.62 -2.64 3.39
C PHE A 309 -54.63 -3.22 2.40
N ASP A 310 -54.79 -2.61 1.23
CA ASP A 310 -55.67 -3.11 0.16
C ASP A 310 -55.29 -4.54 -0.27
N ALA A 311 -53.98 -4.84 -0.27
CA ALA A 311 -53.45 -6.17 -0.57
C ALA A 311 -53.56 -7.17 0.60
N THR A 312 -53.17 -6.76 1.82
CA THR A 312 -53.04 -7.68 2.96
C THR A 312 -54.31 -7.84 3.79
N ASN A 313 -55.22 -6.86 3.71
CA ASN A 313 -56.38 -6.69 4.59
C ASN A 313 -56.04 -6.82 6.10
N SER A 314 -54.79 -6.56 6.48
CA SER A 314 -54.26 -6.73 7.83
C SER A 314 -53.44 -5.51 8.21
N LYS A 315 -53.87 -4.82 9.27
CA LYS A 315 -53.14 -3.64 9.76
C LYS A 315 -51.71 -3.99 10.19
N ALA A 316 -51.57 -5.08 10.96
CA ALA A 316 -50.26 -5.55 11.42
C ALA A 316 -49.37 -5.98 10.25
N GLY A 317 -49.93 -6.69 9.25
CA GLY A 317 -49.20 -7.08 8.05
C GLY A 317 -48.67 -5.87 7.27
N SER A 318 -49.52 -4.85 7.08
CA SER A 318 -49.15 -3.60 6.40
C SER A 318 -48.03 -2.84 7.11
N ILE A 319 -48.06 -2.78 8.44
CA ILE A 319 -47.00 -2.19 9.26
C ILE A 319 -45.69 -2.99 9.15
N CYS A 320 -45.74 -4.32 9.18
CA CYS A 320 -44.53 -5.13 8.98
C CYS A 320 -43.87 -4.87 7.61
N LEU A 321 -44.67 -4.61 6.56
CA LEU A 321 -44.14 -4.29 5.23
C LEU A 321 -43.54 -2.88 5.17
N ILE A 322 -44.19 -1.86 5.74
CA ILE A 322 -43.67 -0.47 5.67
C ILE A 322 -42.38 -0.27 6.48
N VAL A 323 -42.11 -1.12 7.49
CA VAL A 323 -40.84 -1.09 8.25
C VAL A 323 -39.62 -1.25 7.33
N PHE A 324 -39.70 -2.07 6.28
CA PHE A 324 -38.63 -2.19 5.31
C PHE A 324 -38.32 -0.85 4.63
N SER A 325 -39.36 -0.09 4.25
CA SER A 325 -39.25 1.24 3.65
C SER A 325 -38.73 2.28 4.64
N ILE A 326 -39.13 2.23 5.90
CA ILE A 326 -38.62 3.12 6.97
C ILE A 326 -37.11 2.91 7.17
N VAL A 327 -36.68 1.66 7.32
CA VAL A 327 -35.25 1.32 7.50
C VAL A 327 -34.44 1.69 6.25
N CYS A 328 -35.02 1.48 5.07
CA CYS A 328 -34.49 1.96 3.81
C CYS A 328 -34.23 3.48 3.81
N MET A 329 -35.13 4.29 4.36
CA MET A 329 -34.94 5.74 4.46
C MET A 329 -33.81 6.14 5.41
N VAL A 330 -33.53 5.36 6.47
CA VAL A 330 -32.35 5.57 7.31
C VAL A 330 -31.06 5.32 6.52
N PHE A 331 -31.01 4.23 5.74
CA PHE A 331 -29.88 3.93 4.88
C PHE A 331 -29.66 5.01 3.82
N THR A 332 -30.72 5.42 3.13
CA THR A 332 -30.68 6.46 2.11
C THR A 332 -30.27 7.81 2.70
N ALA A 333 -30.83 8.23 3.85
CA ALA A 333 -30.44 9.48 4.52
C ALA A 333 -28.96 9.49 4.90
N THR A 334 -28.46 8.37 5.42
CA THR A 334 -27.04 8.24 5.78
C THR A 334 -26.15 8.35 4.55
N ALA A 335 -26.46 7.61 3.48
CA ALA A 335 -25.63 7.54 2.27
C ALA A 335 -25.59 8.88 1.51
N ILE A 336 -26.73 9.55 1.32
CA ILE A 336 -26.78 10.85 0.63
C ILE A 336 -26.06 11.92 1.47
N MET A 337 -26.19 11.88 2.79
CA MET A 337 -25.47 12.80 3.68
C MET A 337 -23.96 12.60 3.59
N THR A 338 -23.47 11.37 3.49
CA THR A 338 -22.04 11.09 3.23
C THR A 338 -21.60 11.77 1.93
N THR A 339 -22.32 11.55 0.83
CA THR A 339 -21.98 12.10 -0.49
C THR A 339 -22.03 13.63 -0.50
N SER A 340 -23.07 14.23 0.12
CA SER A 340 -23.21 15.68 0.23
C SER A 340 -22.06 16.32 1.02
N ALA A 341 -21.63 15.69 2.12
CA ALA A 341 -20.49 16.15 2.90
C ALA A 341 -19.17 16.09 2.10
N ARG A 342 -18.96 15.03 1.29
CA ARG A 342 -17.79 14.89 0.41
C ARG A 342 -17.77 15.94 -0.70
N MET A 343 -18.91 16.18 -1.35
CA MET A 343 -19.04 17.22 -2.37
C MET A 343 -18.77 18.62 -1.77
N THR A 344 -19.33 18.90 -0.59
CA THR A 344 -19.10 20.17 0.13
C THR A 344 -17.63 20.33 0.52
N TYR A 345 -16.99 19.26 0.98
CA TYR A 345 -15.56 19.23 1.31
C TYR A 345 -14.70 19.54 0.08
N ALA A 346 -14.92 18.85 -1.04
CA ALA A 346 -14.18 19.05 -2.28
C ALA A 346 -14.31 20.51 -2.78
N PHE A 347 -15.54 21.04 -2.81
CA PHE A 347 -15.76 22.42 -3.23
C PHE A 347 -15.15 23.45 -2.27
N SER A 348 -15.10 23.14 -0.96
CA SER A 348 -14.41 23.97 0.04
C SER A 348 -12.90 23.95 -0.13
N ARG A 349 -12.31 22.77 -0.41
CA ARG A 349 -10.88 22.59 -0.67
C ARG A 349 -10.41 23.49 -1.81
N ASP A 350 -11.22 23.62 -2.86
CA ASP A 350 -10.95 24.50 -4.00
C ASP A 350 -11.33 25.98 -3.78
N ARG A 351 -11.60 26.39 -2.53
CA ARG A 351 -12.04 27.74 -2.14
C ARG A 351 -13.33 28.21 -2.81
N GLY A 352 -14.26 27.28 -3.08
CA GLY A 352 -15.57 27.56 -3.67
C GLY A 352 -16.60 28.15 -2.70
N LEU A 353 -16.51 27.79 -1.41
CA LEU A 353 -17.42 28.25 -0.36
C LEU A 353 -16.86 29.41 0.49
N PRO A 354 -17.72 30.29 1.04
CA PRO A 354 -17.29 31.32 1.99
C PRO A 354 -16.72 30.65 3.25
N PHE A 355 -15.66 31.21 3.79
CA PHE A 355 -14.91 30.59 4.90
C PHE A 355 -14.45 29.16 4.58
N SER A 356 -14.09 28.90 3.32
CA SER A 356 -13.60 27.61 2.80
C SER A 356 -12.58 26.92 3.71
N HIS A 357 -11.67 27.66 4.33
CA HIS A 357 -10.68 27.13 5.29
C HIS A 357 -11.28 26.39 6.50
N ILE A 358 -12.52 26.72 6.91
CA ILE A 358 -13.22 26.04 8.00
C ILE A 358 -13.78 24.72 7.48
N TRP A 359 -14.51 24.77 6.37
CA TRP A 359 -15.24 23.63 5.82
C TRP A 359 -14.33 22.58 5.16
N ALA A 360 -13.16 23.01 4.66
CA ALA A 360 -12.13 22.16 4.09
C ALA A 360 -11.24 21.48 5.15
N LYS A 361 -11.48 21.69 6.45
CA LYS A 361 -10.68 21.06 7.50
C LYS A 361 -11.07 19.59 7.67
N TYR A 362 -10.10 18.70 7.51
CA TYR A 362 -10.22 17.27 7.80
C TYR A 362 -9.99 16.97 9.28
N ASN A 363 -10.71 16.00 9.84
CA ASN A 363 -10.52 15.53 11.22
C ASN A 363 -9.84 14.16 11.22
N ASP A 364 -8.57 14.13 11.63
CA ASP A 364 -7.73 12.92 11.61
C ASP A 364 -8.21 11.84 12.59
N ALA A 365 -8.80 12.23 13.72
CA ALA A 365 -9.23 11.29 14.75
C ALA A 365 -10.48 10.49 14.35
N LEU A 366 -11.42 11.14 13.65
CA LEU A 366 -12.67 10.52 13.17
C LEU A 366 -12.58 10.04 11.71
N GLU A 367 -11.51 10.41 11.01
CA GLU A 367 -11.28 10.10 9.59
C GLU A 367 -12.38 10.65 8.65
N VAL A 368 -12.95 11.82 8.98
CA VAL A 368 -14.03 12.48 8.20
C VAL A 368 -13.95 14.01 8.20
N PRO A 369 -14.48 14.68 7.16
CA PRO A 369 -14.63 16.14 7.07
C PRO A 369 -15.81 16.59 7.92
N LEU A 370 -15.62 16.55 9.24
CA LEU A 370 -16.68 16.83 10.22
C LEU A 370 -17.34 18.19 10.01
N ASN A 371 -16.57 19.22 9.63
CA ASN A 371 -17.11 20.56 9.41
C ASN A 371 -18.05 20.62 8.19
N ALA A 372 -17.69 19.95 7.09
CA ALA A 372 -18.55 19.83 5.91
C ALA A 372 -19.82 19.02 6.22
N LEU A 373 -19.71 17.97 7.03
CA LEU A 373 -20.84 17.17 7.49
C LEU A 373 -21.83 18.00 8.34
N LEU A 374 -21.31 18.80 9.27
CA LEU A 374 -22.12 19.71 10.09
C LEU A 374 -22.77 20.80 9.24
N TRP A 375 -22.06 21.32 8.23
CA TRP A 375 -22.61 22.27 7.26
C TRP A 375 -23.82 21.69 6.52
N THR A 376 -23.67 20.50 5.91
CA THR A 376 -24.78 19.81 5.24
C THR A 376 -25.95 19.60 6.20
N THR A 377 -25.67 19.13 7.42
CA THR A 377 -26.72 18.86 8.42
C THR A 377 -27.49 20.11 8.82
N ALA A 378 -26.79 21.24 9.03
CA ALA A 378 -27.44 22.50 9.38
C ALA A 378 -28.42 22.95 8.30
N TRP A 379 -28.04 22.87 7.01
CA TRP A 379 -28.93 23.23 5.92
C TRP A 379 -30.09 22.25 5.72
N VAL A 380 -29.87 20.95 5.92
CA VAL A 380 -30.94 19.94 5.92
C VAL A 380 -32.01 20.30 6.98
N ILE A 381 -31.59 20.68 8.19
CA ILE A 381 -32.53 21.13 9.24
C ILE A 381 -33.29 22.40 8.80
N ILE A 382 -32.60 23.36 8.15
CA ILE A 382 -33.24 24.58 7.62
C ILE A 382 -34.30 24.24 6.56
N PHE A 383 -34.02 23.32 5.63
CA PHE A 383 -35.03 22.84 4.68
C PHE A 383 -36.18 22.13 5.38
N GLY A 384 -35.91 21.37 6.44
CA GLY A 384 -36.93 20.75 7.29
C GLY A 384 -37.89 21.77 7.93
N LEU A 385 -37.44 22.98 8.27
CA LEU A 385 -38.32 24.02 8.83
C LEU A 385 -39.42 24.47 7.86
N ILE A 386 -39.24 24.29 6.54
CA ILE A 386 -40.26 24.59 5.53
C ILE A 386 -41.52 23.73 5.74
N LEU A 387 -41.37 22.52 6.29
CA LEU A 387 -42.48 21.63 6.64
C LEU A 387 -43.46 22.25 7.65
N LEU A 388 -42.99 23.17 8.50
CA LEU A 388 -43.83 23.84 9.48
C LEU A 388 -44.80 24.86 8.85
N GLY A 389 -44.47 25.37 7.66
CA GLY A 389 -45.19 26.49 7.03
C GLY A 389 -45.94 26.13 5.74
N SER A 390 -45.70 24.97 5.12
CA SER A 390 -46.33 24.59 3.85
C SER A 390 -46.63 23.10 3.76
N SER A 391 -47.85 22.75 3.37
CA SER A 391 -48.27 21.39 3.04
C SER A 391 -47.63 20.86 1.73
N SER A 392 -47.17 21.76 0.85
CA SER A 392 -46.50 21.42 -0.41
C SER A 392 -44.98 21.38 -0.31
N ALA A 393 -44.43 21.44 0.89
CA ALA A 393 -43.00 21.31 1.14
C ALA A 393 -42.41 20.02 0.54
N PHE A 394 -43.16 18.91 0.54
CA PHE A 394 -42.73 17.66 -0.09
C PHE A 394 -42.47 17.79 -1.60
N ASN A 395 -43.42 18.37 -2.33
CA ASN A 395 -43.26 18.61 -3.76
C ASN A 395 -42.12 19.59 -4.04
N ALA A 396 -42.02 20.68 -3.25
CA ALA A 396 -41.00 21.69 -3.45
C ALA A 396 -39.57 21.19 -3.20
N ILE A 397 -39.33 20.42 -2.13
CA ILE A 397 -38.00 19.86 -1.81
C ILE A 397 -37.62 18.80 -2.86
N THR A 398 -38.56 17.93 -3.22
CA THR A 398 -38.33 16.88 -4.24
C THR A 398 -38.08 17.47 -5.63
N ALA A 399 -38.84 18.48 -6.04
CA ALA A 399 -38.60 19.19 -7.29
C ALA A 399 -37.25 19.93 -7.28
N ALA A 400 -36.92 20.61 -6.18
CA ALA A 400 -35.69 21.40 -6.09
C ALA A 400 -34.42 20.53 -6.18
N SER A 401 -34.42 19.30 -5.64
CA SER A 401 -33.28 18.39 -5.80
C SER A 401 -33.10 17.95 -7.25
N VAL A 402 -34.18 17.56 -7.92
CA VAL A 402 -34.17 17.13 -9.33
C VAL A 402 -33.74 18.27 -10.25
N VAL A 403 -34.27 19.48 -10.05
CA VAL A 403 -33.93 20.65 -10.87
C VAL A 403 -32.46 21.05 -10.67
N ALA A 404 -32.00 21.15 -9.42
CA ALA A 404 -30.62 21.57 -9.15
C ALA A 404 -29.59 20.59 -9.74
N LEU A 405 -29.78 19.29 -9.51
CA LEU A 405 -28.88 18.26 -10.04
C LEU A 405 -29.03 18.09 -11.56
N GLY A 406 -30.25 18.18 -12.10
CA GLY A 406 -30.49 18.13 -13.54
C GLY A 406 -29.76 19.24 -14.30
N VAL A 407 -29.75 20.47 -13.77
CA VAL A 407 -28.99 21.60 -14.34
C VAL A 407 -27.50 21.31 -14.33
N THR A 408 -26.94 20.82 -13.22
CA THR A 408 -25.49 20.55 -13.13
C THR A 408 -25.06 19.36 -13.98
N TYR A 409 -25.94 18.38 -14.18
CA TYR A 409 -25.71 17.26 -15.10
C TYR A 409 -25.65 17.71 -16.56
N ALA A 410 -26.41 18.74 -16.94
CA ALA A 410 -26.47 19.22 -18.31
C ALA A 410 -25.33 20.18 -18.70
N ILE A 411 -24.76 20.91 -17.73
CA ILE A 411 -23.72 21.93 -18.00
C ILE A 411 -22.49 21.33 -18.70
N PRO A 412 -21.82 20.28 -18.17
CA PRO A 412 -20.62 19.76 -18.81
C PRO A 412 -20.88 19.18 -20.22
N PRO A 413 -21.90 18.31 -20.44
CA PRO A 413 -22.23 17.82 -21.79
C PRO A 413 -22.55 18.94 -22.77
N ALA A 414 -23.26 20.00 -22.34
CA ALA A 414 -23.58 21.14 -23.20
C ALA A 414 -22.31 21.85 -23.68
N ILE A 415 -21.38 22.15 -22.77
CA ILE A 415 -20.11 22.81 -23.12
C ILE A 415 -19.26 21.89 -24.01
N HIS A 416 -19.24 20.59 -23.72
CA HIS A 416 -18.50 19.62 -24.52
C HIS A 416 -18.98 19.59 -25.97
N LEU A 417 -20.30 19.60 -26.21
CA LEU A 417 -20.88 19.70 -27.55
C LEU A 417 -20.57 21.04 -28.22
N LEU A 418 -20.73 22.15 -27.50
CA LEU A 418 -20.47 23.49 -28.05
C LEU A 418 -19.00 23.69 -28.46
N ARG A 419 -18.07 22.90 -27.92
CA ARG A 419 -16.66 22.88 -28.29
C ARG A 419 -16.26 21.74 -29.24
N GLY A 420 -17.22 21.05 -29.84
CA GLY A 420 -16.98 20.08 -30.90
C GLY A 420 -16.74 18.64 -30.43
N GLY A 421 -16.84 18.35 -29.13
CA GLY A 421 -16.91 16.97 -28.62
C GLY A 421 -15.60 16.17 -28.62
N ASN A 422 -14.45 16.80 -28.89
CA ASN A 422 -13.13 16.14 -29.02
C ASN A 422 -12.10 16.59 -27.97
N LEU A 423 -12.54 17.17 -26.86
CA LEU A 423 -11.65 17.74 -25.84
C LEU A 423 -11.18 16.72 -24.80
N LEU A 424 -11.78 15.53 -24.76
CA LEU A 424 -11.46 14.51 -23.76
C LEU A 424 -10.24 13.66 -24.20
N PRO A 425 -9.33 13.30 -23.28
CA PRO A 425 -8.15 12.47 -23.55
C PRO A 425 -8.47 11.12 -24.19
N GLU A 426 -7.70 10.72 -25.19
CA GLU A 426 -7.93 9.50 -25.98
C GLU A 426 -7.69 8.20 -25.20
N ASP A 427 -6.91 8.24 -24.11
CA ASP A 427 -6.53 7.10 -23.25
C ASP A 427 -7.63 6.65 -22.28
N ARG A 428 -8.83 7.26 -22.33
CA ARG A 428 -9.92 6.97 -21.38
C ARG A 428 -10.54 5.57 -21.57
N PRO A 429 -10.71 4.78 -20.50
CA PRO A 429 -11.28 3.42 -20.59
C PRO A 429 -12.74 3.35 -21.05
N PHE A 430 -13.58 4.31 -20.68
CA PHE A 430 -14.98 4.39 -21.11
C PHE A 430 -15.14 5.51 -22.14
N LYS A 431 -15.30 5.12 -23.42
CA LYS A 431 -15.40 6.04 -24.55
C LYS A 431 -16.71 5.83 -25.29
N LEU A 432 -17.44 6.92 -25.52
CA LEU A 432 -18.62 6.91 -26.38
C LEU A 432 -18.20 7.11 -27.83
N SER A 433 -18.87 6.42 -28.75
CA SER A 433 -18.76 6.75 -30.17
C SER A 433 -19.34 8.16 -30.40
N ALA A 434 -18.79 8.90 -31.36
CA ALA A 434 -19.26 10.24 -31.68
C ALA A 434 -20.79 10.34 -31.85
N PRO A 435 -21.47 9.50 -32.65
CA PRO A 435 -22.93 9.61 -32.80
C PRO A 435 -23.68 9.37 -31.49
N VAL A 436 -23.25 8.41 -30.68
CA VAL A 436 -23.88 8.11 -29.38
C VAL A 436 -23.67 9.28 -28.41
N ARG A 437 -22.46 9.84 -28.35
CA ARG A 437 -22.16 11.03 -27.51
C ARG A 437 -23.08 12.19 -27.85
N TRP A 438 -23.25 12.50 -29.14
CA TRP A 438 -24.11 13.58 -29.61
C TRP A 438 -25.58 13.35 -29.25
N VAL A 439 -26.11 12.16 -29.55
CA VAL A 439 -27.51 11.81 -29.26
C VAL A 439 -27.78 11.86 -27.76
N CYS A 440 -26.95 11.18 -26.95
CA CYS A 440 -27.12 11.15 -25.49
C CYS A 440 -27.04 12.55 -24.89
N SER A 441 -26.04 13.35 -25.29
CA SER A 441 -25.87 14.71 -24.77
C SER A 441 -27.04 15.62 -25.13
N LEU A 442 -27.52 15.60 -26.39
CA LEU A 442 -28.66 16.41 -26.83
C LEU A 442 -29.96 16.02 -26.11
N VAL A 443 -30.26 14.72 -26.04
CA VAL A 443 -31.45 14.21 -25.34
C VAL A 443 -31.37 14.54 -23.84
N GLY A 444 -30.20 14.37 -23.23
CA GLY A 444 -29.99 14.68 -21.82
C GLY A 444 -30.16 16.17 -21.51
N ILE A 445 -29.60 17.06 -22.33
CA ILE A 445 -29.78 18.51 -22.20
C ILE A 445 -31.26 18.90 -22.37
N ALA A 446 -31.94 18.34 -23.37
CA ALA A 446 -33.36 18.59 -23.58
C ALA A 446 -34.21 18.11 -22.39
N TRP A 447 -33.87 16.96 -21.81
CA TRP A 447 -34.51 16.44 -20.61
C TRP A 447 -34.30 17.34 -19.39
N ALA A 448 -33.07 17.82 -19.16
CA ALA A 448 -32.78 18.73 -18.07
C ALA A 448 -33.53 20.06 -18.21
N ILE A 449 -33.62 20.61 -19.42
CA ILE A 449 -34.41 21.83 -19.69
C ILE A 449 -35.89 21.58 -19.44
N LEU A 450 -36.43 20.48 -19.98
CA LEU A 450 -37.84 20.12 -19.85
C LEU A 450 -38.24 19.97 -18.37
N THR A 451 -37.49 19.16 -17.62
CA THR A 451 -37.74 18.92 -16.19
C THR A 451 -37.55 20.17 -15.33
N THR A 452 -36.56 21.01 -15.64
CA THR A 452 -36.35 22.31 -14.96
C THR A 452 -37.55 23.23 -15.11
N VAL A 453 -38.14 23.31 -16.31
CA VAL A 453 -39.31 24.17 -16.57
C VAL A 453 -40.59 23.57 -15.99
N LEU A 454 -40.78 22.26 -16.13
CA LEU A 454 -42.01 21.60 -15.65
C LEU A 454 -42.08 21.55 -14.13
N PHE A 455 -40.98 21.23 -13.44
CA PHE A 455 -41.01 20.99 -12.00
C PHE A 455 -40.96 22.27 -11.16
N VAL A 456 -40.99 23.44 -11.78
CA VAL A 456 -41.30 24.72 -11.10
C VAL A 456 -42.78 25.09 -11.21
N PHE A 457 -43.57 24.36 -12.00
CA PHE A 457 -45.02 24.58 -12.06
C PHE A 457 -45.72 24.08 -10.78
N PRO A 458 -46.87 24.68 -10.43
CA PRO A 458 -47.69 24.20 -9.33
C PRO A 458 -48.24 22.80 -9.65
N PRO A 459 -48.30 21.91 -8.65
CA PRO A 459 -48.71 20.51 -8.83
C PRO A 459 -50.18 20.38 -9.26
N GLU A 460 -51.03 21.32 -8.86
CA GLU A 460 -52.47 21.30 -9.13
C GLU A 460 -53.02 22.71 -9.40
N LEU A 461 -54.17 22.80 -10.08
CA LEU A 461 -54.93 24.03 -10.32
C LEU A 461 -56.31 23.96 -9.65
N PRO A 462 -56.82 25.07 -9.07
CA PRO A 462 -56.24 26.41 -9.02
C PRO A 462 -55.11 26.57 -7.98
N VAL A 463 -54.19 27.51 -8.25
CA VAL A 463 -53.02 27.79 -7.39
C VAL A 463 -53.43 28.63 -6.18
N THR A 464 -52.95 28.22 -5.00
CA THR A 464 -53.09 28.88 -3.71
C THR A 464 -51.71 29.12 -3.09
N ALA A 465 -51.62 29.98 -2.07
CA ALA A 465 -50.36 30.22 -1.37
C ALA A 465 -49.81 28.95 -0.68
N THR A 466 -50.70 28.01 -0.32
CA THR A 466 -50.34 26.76 0.37
C THR A 466 -49.96 25.64 -0.59
N ASN A 467 -50.52 25.59 -1.81
CA ASN A 467 -50.21 24.56 -2.81
C ASN A 467 -49.18 24.95 -3.89
N MET A 468 -48.76 26.22 -3.91
CA MET A 468 -47.73 26.70 -4.86
C MET A 468 -46.41 25.95 -4.69
N ASN A 469 -45.76 25.64 -5.81
CA ASN A 469 -44.43 25.04 -5.81
C ASN A 469 -43.34 26.11 -5.66
N TYR A 470 -42.79 26.25 -4.45
CA TYR A 470 -41.74 27.23 -4.14
C TYR A 470 -40.33 26.82 -4.61
N CYS A 471 -40.20 25.77 -5.44
CA CYS A 471 -38.92 25.34 -6.01
C CYS A 471 -38.16 26.49 -6.71
N ILE A 472 -38.85 27.32 -7.50
CA ILE A 472 -38.21 28.45 -8.20
C ILE A 472 -37.63 29.49 -7.23
N ALA A 473 -38.28 29.70 -6.08
CA ALA A 473 -37.80 30.60 -5.04
C ALA A 473 -36.54 30.05 -4.36
N ALA A 474 -36.55 28.75 -4.02
CA ALA A 474 -35.39 28.08 -3.45
C ALA A 474 -34.18 28.12 -4.40
N PHE A 475 -34.40 27.80 -5.69
CA PHE A 475 -33.36 27.87 -6.72
C PHE A 475 -32.85 29.30 -6.94
N GLY A 476 -33.75 30.29 -6.92
CA GLY A 476 -33.40 31.70 -7.00
C GLY A 476 -32.52 32.15 -5.84
N VAL A 477 -32.81 31.72 -4.61
CA VAL A 477 -31.95 32.00 -3.44
C VAL A 477 -30.56 31.38 -3.60
N ILE A 478 -30.47 30.13 -4.08
CA ILE A 478 -29.17 29.47 -4.35
C ILE A 478 -28.36 30.28 -5.36
N LEU A 479 -28.97 30.71 -6.47
CA LEU A 479 -28.30 31.53 -7.49
C LEU A 479 -27.90 32.91 -6.96
N LEU A 480 -28.75 33.56 -6.16
CA LEU A 480 -28.43 34.84 -5.52
C LEU A 480 -27.24 34.72 -4.57
N ILE A 481 -27.19 33.65 -3.77
CA ILE A 481 -26.05 33.36 -2.90
C ILE A 481 -24.81 33.12 -3.76
N ALA A 482 -24.87 32.27 -4.78
CA ALA A 482 -23.74 31.96 -5.65
C ALA A 482 -23.20 33.20 -6.39
N VAL A 483 -24.07 34.06 -6.92
CA VAL A 483 -23.68 35.32 -7.58
C VAL A 483 -23.14 36.32 -6.56
N GLY A 484 -23.78 36.43 -5.40
CA GLY A 484 -23.32 37.30 -4.32
C GLY A 484 -21.93 36.92 -3.83
N THR A 485 -21.69 35.65 -3.55
CA THR A 485 -20.39 35.12 -3.13
C THR A 485 -19.35 35.23 -4.24
N TRP A 486 -19.73 35.05 -5.52
CA TRP A 486 -18.85 35.31 -6.65
C TRP A 486 -18.37 36.77 -6.71
N ILE A 487 -19.27 37.74 -6.52
CA ILE A 487 -18.94 39.18 -6.56
C ILE A 487 -18.10 39.60 -5.35
N VAL A 488 -18.40 39.08 -4.16
CA VAL A 488 -17.71 39.47 -2.92
C VAL A 488 -16.33 38.81 -2.83
N ASP A 489 -16.27 37.49 -3.04
CA ASP A 489 -15.13 36.64 -2.68
C ASP A 489 -14.60 35.80 -3.87
N GLY A 490 -15.48 35.06 -4.54
CA GLY A 490 -15.13 34.06 -5.56
C GLY A 490 -14.27 34.62 -6.70
N ARG A 491 -14.61 35.80 -7.26
CA ARG A 491 -13.82 36.41 -8.35
C ARG A 491 -12.36 36.69 -7.95
N LYS A 492 -12.10 36.92 -6.67
CA LYS A 492 -10.77 37.25 -6.13
C LYS A 492 -9.98 36.01 -5.74
N HIS A 493 -10.62 35.05 -5.07
CA HIS A 493 -9.93 33.94 -4.41
C HIS A 493 -10.15 32.57 -5.05
N TYR A 494 -11.23 32.36 -5.80
CA TYR A 494 -11.50 31.09 -6.47
C TYR A 494 -10.73 31.04 -7.80
N LYS A 495 -9.60 30.32 -7.84
CA LYS A 495 -8.76 30.19 -9.04
C LYS A 495 -9.26 29.14 -10.04
N GLY A 496 -10.34 28.43 -9.71
CA GLY A 496 -10.74 27.19 -10.38
C GLY A 496 -10.24 25.98 -9.58
N PRO A 497 -10.66 24.76 -9.95
CA PRO A 497 -10.10 23.56 -9.36
C PRO A 497 -8.58 23.55 -9.57
N LEU A 498 -7.82 23.23 -8.51
CA LEU A 498 -6.36 23.13 -8.58
C LEU A 498 -6.02 21.96 -9.49
N ILE A 499 -5.64 22.25 -10.73
CA ILE A 499 -5.33 21.27 -11.74
C ILE A 499 -4.00 21.69 -12.38
N GLU A 500 -2.92 21.01 -11.99
CA GLU A 500 -1.62 21.12 -12.68
C GLU A 500 -1.63 20.22 -13.91
N ILE A 501 -2.32 20.63 -14.97
CA ILE A 501 -2.17 19.98 -16.26
C ILE A 501 -0.97 20.61 -16.98
N ASN A 502 0.11 19.83 -17.15
CA ASN A 502 1.05 20.02 -18.25
C ASN A 502 0.30 19.72 -19.55
N MET A 503 -0.24 20.74 -20.21
CA MET A 503 -0.72 20.61 -21.58
C MET A 503 0.21 21.36 -22.52
N ASP A 504 0.89 20.57 -23.34
CA ASP A 504 1.62 21.04 -24.51
C ASP A 504 0.68 21.85 -25.42
N GLY A 505 0.94 23.16 -25.52
CA GLY A 505 0.52 23.97 -26.66
C GLY A 505 -0.92 24.52 -26.64
N ALA A 506 -1.28 25.37 -25.67
CA ALA A 506 -2.20 26.49 -25.92
C ALA A 506 -2.08 27.55 -24.80
N THR A 507 -1.52 28.71 -25.13
CA THR A 507 -1.28 29.81 -24.21
C THR A 507 -2.57 30.52 -23.76
N LEU A 508 -2.75 30.65 -22.45
CA LEU A 508 -3.42 31.82 -21.86
C LEU A 508 -2.54 32.43 -20.77
N GLU A 509 -2.28 33.72 -20.94
CA GLU A 509 -1.57 34.57 -19.99
C GLU A 509 -2.48 34.92 -18.81
N GLY A 510 -2.00 34.70 -17.58
CA GLY A 510 -2.67 35.15 -16.37
C GLY A 510 -2.05 34.61 -15.07
N ALA A 511 -1.00 35.30 -14.60
CA ALA A 511 -0.32 35.13 -13.31
C ALA A 511 0.28 33.73 -13.05
N PHE A 512 1.41 33.47 -13.71
CA PHE A 512 2.31 32.39 -13.33
C PHE A 512 2.95 32.72 -11.96
N GLU A 513 2.83 31.81 -10.99
CA GLU A 513 3.96 31.59 -10.09
C GLU A 513 5.16 31.36 -11.00
N MET A 514 6.20 32.18 -10.84
CA MET A 514 7.43 32.07 -11.62
C MET A 514 8.15 30.81 -11.15
N VAL A 515 7.68 29.65 -11.60
CA VAL A 515 8.30 28.34 -11.40
C VAL A 515 9.59 28.34 -12.22
N TYR A 516 10.69 27.96 -11.57
CA TYR A 516 11.96 27.81 -12.26
C TYR A 516 11.82 26.78 -13.39
N LYS A 517 12.10 27.21 -14.62
CA LYS A 517 12.07 26.33 -15.79
C LYS A 517 13.49 25.85 -16.07
N TYR A 518 13.69 24.54 -15.97
CA TYR A 518 14.94 23.90 -16.32
C TYR A 518 15.27 24.10 -17.80
N ASP A 519 16.51 24.52 -18.09
CA ASP A 519 17.03 24.52 -19.46
C ASP A 519 17.14 23.10 -19.99
N SER A 520 16.60 22.82 -21.18
CA SER A 520 16.66 21.48 -21.77
C SER A 520 18.12 21.06 -22.03
N LEU A 521 18.51 19.89 -21.53
CA LEU A 521 19.80 19.28 -21.80
C LEU A 521 19.71 18.52 -23.14
N LEU A 522 19.98 19.24 -24.23
CA LEU A 522 19.76 18.77 -25.61
C LEU A 522 20.84 17.78 -26.11
N LEU A 523 21.95 17.61 -25.39
CA LEU A 523 23.10 16.78 -25.80
C LEU A 523 23.55 15.84 -24.67
N ARG A 524 23.97 14.62 -25.05
CA ARG A 524 24.63 13.66 -24.16
C ARG A 524 25.92 14.29 -23.60
N GLY A 525 26.18 14.19 -22.30
CA GLY A 525 27.33 14.82 -21.63
C GLY A 525 27.04 16.17 -20.95
N GLN A 526 25.88 16.80 -21.20
CA GLN A 526 25.54 18.07 -20.53
C GLN A 526 25.02 17.86 -19.11
N ILE A 527 25.50 18.68 -18.18
CA ILE A 527 25.06 18.73 -16.78
C ILE A 527 24.81 20.18 -16.33
N ARG A 528 24.04 20.36 -15.25
CA ARG A 528 23.85 21.68 -14.62
C ARG A 528 24.70 21.78 -13.36
N LEU A 529 25.23 22.97 -13.08
CA LEU A 529 25.99 23.27 -11.87
C LEU A 529 25.39 24.47 -11.16
N LEU A 530 25.31 24.38 -9.84
CA LEU A 530 24.80 25.41 -8.96
C LEU A 530 25.95 26.26 -8.41
N LYS A 531 25.82 27.59 -8.45
CA LYS A 531 26.70 28.53 -7.77
C LYS A 531 25.91 29.31 -6.72
N ILE A 532 26.30 29.21 -5.46
CA ILE A 532 25.65 29.90 -4.34
C ILE A 532 26.09 31.36 -4.33
N ILE A 533 25.13 32.28 -4.18
CA ILE A 533 25.37 33.72 -4.08
C ILE A 533 25.41 34.08 -2.58
N PRO A 534 26.53 34.65 -2.08
CA PRO A 534 26.65 34.98 -0.66
C PRO A 534 25.61 36.05 -0.25
N GLY A 535 24.76 35.70 0.71
CA GLY A 535 23.70 36.55 1.27
C GLY A 535 24.00 37.05 2.68
N THR A 536 23.15 37.94 3.22
CA THR A 536 23.19 38.36 4.63
C THR A 536 22.58 37.27 5.54
N GLN A 537 22.99 37.18 6.81
CA GLN A 537 22.71 36.05 7.74
C GLN A 537 21.23 35.66 7.98
N ASN A 538 20.26 36.36 7.39
CA ASN A 538 18.82 36.05 7.45
C ASN A 538 18.12 36.08 6.07
N ALA A 539 18.88 36.09 4.96
CA ALA A 539 18.34 36.13 3.61
C ALA A 539 18.10 34.71 3.07
N VAL A 540 17.06 34.56 2.23
CA VAL A 540 16.79 33.32 1.48
C VAL A 540 18.03 32.95 0.65
N VAL A 541 18.44 31.67 0.71
CA VAL A 541 19.60 31.17 -0.04
C VAL A 541 19.38 31.45 -1.52
N SER A 542 20.25 32.26 -2.10
CA SER A 542 20.19 32.67 -3.51
C SER A 542 21.31 31.98 -4.28
N SER A 543 21.05 31.60 -5.53
CA SER A 543 21.98 30.82 -6.34
C SER A 543 21.74 31.05 -7.84
N HIS A 544 22.74 30.68 -8.63
CA HIS A 544 22.74 30.75 -10.09
C HIS A 544 23.00 29.36 -10.67
N MET A 545 22.24 28.95 -11.68
CA MET A 545 22.42 27.65 -12.34
C MET A 545 23.03 27.84 -13.73
N SER A 546 24.03 27.02 -14.09
CA SER A 546 24.65 27.05 -15.41
C SER A 546 24.75 25.67 -16.03
N VAL A 547 24.46 25.55 -17.32
CA VAL A 547 24.66 24.31 -18.11
C VAL A 547 26.10 24.26 -18.62
N ILE A 548 26.74 23.10 -18.46
CA ILE A 548 28.11 22.81 -18.92
C ILE A 548 28.15 21.44 -19.60
N ASN A 549 29.19 21.17 -20.40
CA ASN A 549 29.45 19.85 -20.95
C ASN A 549 30.60 19.17 -20.18
N LEU A 550 30.41 17.91 -19.78
CA LEU A 550 31.45 17.11 -19.13
C LEU A 550 32.66 16.87 -20.02
N ASP A 551 32.47 16.78 -21.34
CA ASP A 551 33.55 16.57 -22.32
C ASP A 551 34.57 17.72 -22.32
N ASP A 552 34.18 18.91 -21.84
CA ASP A 552 35.05 20.09 -21.73
C ASP A 552 35.98 20.04 -20.49
N ASN A 553 35.94 18.98 -19.69
CA ASN A 553 36.68 18.81 -18.42
C ASN A 553 36.52 19.99 -17.44
N PRO A 554 35.28 20.33 -17.03
CA PRO A 554 35.02 21.45 -16.13
C PRO A 554 35.50 21.16 -14.70
N THR A 555 35.89 22.21 -13.97
CA THR A 555 36.22 22.13 -12.53
C THR A 555 34.99 22.43 -11.68
N TYR A 556 34.54 21.45 -10.90
CA TYR A 556 33.39 21.56 -10.00
C TYR A 556 33.48 20.56 -8.84
N LYS A 557 32.68 20.78 -7.81
CA LYS A 557 32.53 19.87 -6.66
C LYS A 557 31.19 19.14 -6.72
N CYS A 558 31.07 17.97 -6.09
CA CYS A 558 29.78 17.31 -5.89
C CYS A 558 29.37 17.37 -4.42
N LEU A 559 28.07 17.49 -4.15
CA LEU A 559 27.49 17.29 -2.83
C LEU A 559 26.88 15.90 -2.73
N SER A 560 27.40 15.08 -1.83
CA SER A 560 26.84 13.77 -1.47
C SER A 560 26.12 13.89 -0.12
N TYR A 561 24.81 13.61 -0.09
CA TYR A 561 23.98 13.78 1.10
C TYR A 561 22.76 12.86 1.07
N THR A 562 22.03 12.73 2.18
CA THR A 562 20.75 11.98 2.22
C THR A 562 19.56 12.91 2.03
N TRP A 563 18.55 12.46 1.28
CA TRP A 563 17.39 13.31 1.00
C TRP A 563 16.40 13.41 2.18
N GLY A 564 16.45 12.50 3.17
CA GLY A 564 15.61 12.50 4.38
C GLY A 564 16.08 13.46 5.49
N GLU A 565 15.36 13.52 6.61
CA GLU A 565 15.82 14.28 7.79
C GLU A 565 17.08 13.64 8.41
N PRO A 566 18.05 14.44 8.89
CA PRO A 566 19.24 13.89 9.55
C PRO A 566 18.84 13.12 10.81
N GLY A 567 18.92 11.79 10.76
CA GLY A 567 18.61 10.92 11.91
C GLY A 567 17.23 10.28 11.96
N GLY A 568 16.37 10.52 10.96
CA GLY A 568 15.13 9.79 10.80
C GLY A 568 15.35 8.48 10.04
N ASP A 569 14.52 7.47 10.34
CA ASP A 569 14.43 6.26 9.51
C ASP A 569 13.89 6.68 8.13
N GLU A 570 14.59 6.34 7.04
CA GLU A 570 14.15 6.64 5.66
C GLU A 570 12.85 5.89 5.27
N THR A 571 12.14 5.30 6.24
CA THR A 571 10.82 4.66 6.14
C THR A 571 9.66 5.41 6.83
N ASP A 572 9.90 6.57 7.46
CA ASP A 572 8.85 7.52 7.89
C ASP A 572 8.42 8.56 6.82
N GLU A 573 7.15 8.52 6.37
CA GLU A 573 6.48 9.31 5.29
C GLU A 573 6.62 10.86 5.34
N SER A 574 7.35 11.36 6.33
CA SER A 574 7.84 12.73 6.50
C SER A 574 8.63 13.30 5.30
N TRP A 575 9.22 12.46 4.42
CA TRP A 575 9.95 12.87 3.20
C TRP A 575 9.13 13.59 2.13
N SER A 576 7.80 13.58 2.25
CA SER A 576 6.85 14.09 1.25
C SER A 576 6.50 15.57 1.39
N LYS A 577 7.15 16.31 2.31
CA LYS A 577 6.88 17.74 2.55
C LYS A 577 8.08 18.60 2.14
N PRO A 578 8.00 19.37 1.04
CA PRO A 578 8.97 20.45 0.82
C PRO A 578 8.83 21.45 1.97
N SER A 579 9.93 21.71 2.67
CA SER A 579 9.91 22.51 3.90
C SER A 579 10.54 23.89 3.74
N GLN A 580 11.38 24.11 2.72
CA GLN A 580 12.12 25.35 2.54
C GLN A 580 12.19 25.80 1.07
N THR A 581 12.27 27.12 0.86
CA THR A 581 12.40 27.74 -0.47
C THR A 581 13.80 28.35 -0.63
N ILE A 582 14.39 28.15 -1.81
CA ILE A 582 15.60 28.85 -2.25
C ILE A 582 15.32 29.63 -3.53
N LEU A 583 16.17 30.60 -3.85
CA LEU A 583 16.12 31.35 -5.10
C LEU A 583 17.20 30.85 -6.05
N VAL A 584 16.80 30.40 -7.24
CA VAL A 584 17.71 30.04 -8.34
C VAL A 584 17.39 30.96 -9.51
N ASP A 585 18.36 31.77 -9.93
CA ASP A 585 18.19 32.77 -11.02
C ASP A 585 17.03 33.76 -10.79
N GLY A 586 16.69 34.00 -9.51
CA GLY A 586 15.57 34.85 -9.12
C GLY A 586 14.20 34.15 -9.09
N PHE A 587 14.14 32.85 -9.38
CA PHE A 587 12.95 32.01 -9.31
C PHE A 587 12.95 31.15 -8.05
N GLU A 588 11.76 30.88 -7.50
CA GLU A 588 11.61 30.05 -6.31
C GLU A 588 11.69 28.56 -6.66
N ILE A 589 12.57 27.83 -5.97
CA ILE A 589 12.62 26.36 -5.99
C ILE A 589 12.44 25.85 -4.57
N HIS A 590 11.57 24.85 -4.41
CA HIS A 590 11.36 24.19 -3.12
C HIS A 590 12.33 23.01 -2.95
N ILE A 591 13.00 22.97 -1.80
CA ILE A 591 13.93 21.91 -1.44
C ILE A 591 13.62 21.35 -0.05
N ARG A 592 14.23 20.21 0.25
CA ARG A 592 14.10 19.54 1.55
C ARG A 592 14.99 20.18 2.61
N GLN A 593 14.60 20.06 3.88
CA GLN A 593 15.31 20.67 5.02
C GLN A 593 16.79 20.26 5.08
N ASN A 594 17.13 18.99 4.81
CA ASN A 594 18.52 18.55 4.89
C ASN A 594 19.40 19.24 3.84
N LEU A 595 18.91 19.34 2.59
CA LEU A 595 19.62 20.07 1.54
C LEU A 595 19.74 21.56 1.86
N TYR A 596 18.68 22.16 2.41
CA TYR A 596 18.71 23.56 2.83
C TYR A 596 19.80 23.81 3.89
N ASN A 597 19.89 22.92 4.89
CA ASN A 597 20.93 22.99 5.92
C ASN A 597 22.33 22.82 5.32
N ALA A 598 22.50 21.89 4.38
CA ALA A 598 23.76 21.70 3.66
C ALA A 598 24.18 22.96 2.90
N LEU A 599 23.26 23.61 2.17
CA LEU A 599 23.53 24.85 1.44
C LEU A 599 23.94 26.00 2.36
N ILE A 600 23.29 26.13 3.53
CA ILE A 600 23.69 27.12 4.54
C ILE A 600 25.10 26.84 5.03
N ALA A 601 25.40 25.59 5.38
CA ALA A 601 26.69 25.21 5.94
C ALA A 601 27.82 25.41 4.90
N LEU A 602 27.59 25.02 3.64
CA LEU A 602 28.50 25.30 2.52
C LEU A 602 28.76 26.80 2.36
N CYS A 603 27.72 27.63 2.44
CA CYS A 603 27.85 29.08 2.35
C CYS A 603 28.67 29.65 3.53
N GLN A 604 28.42 29.18 4.75
CA GLN A 604 29.14 29.63 5.95
C GLN A 604 30.63 29.27 5.91
N SER A 605 30.95 28.14 5.29
CA SER A 605 32.33 27.66 5.12
C SER A 605 33.03 28.23 3.87
N GLY A 606 32.38 29.14 3.14
CA GLY A 606 32.96 29.80 1.96
C GLY A 606 32.96 28.95 0.68
N ILE A 607 32.23 27.83 0.65
CA ILE A 607 32.11 26.96 -0.52
C ILE A 607 30.92 27.43 -1.36
N LEU A 608 31.19 28.29 -2.35
CA LEU A 608 30.16 28.97 -3.15
C LEU A 608 29.90 28.33 -4.53
N GLY A 609 30.61 27.26 -4.88
CA GLY A 609 30.47 26.54 -6.16
C GLY A 609 31.46 26.93 -7.26
N PRO A 610 31.41 26.25 -8.42
CA PRO A 610 30.30 25.42 -8.92
C PRO A 610 30.13 24.07 -8.19
N ILE A 611 28.89 23.72 -7.82
CA ILE A 611 28.54 22.48 -7.12
C ILE A 611 27.47 21.72 -7.91
N TRP A 612 27.70 20.43 -8.15
CA TRP A 612 26.67 19.52 -8.65
C TRP A 612 25.90 18.91 -7.48
N ILE A 613 24.57 18.99 -7.54
CA ILE A 613 23.64 18.50 -6.51
C ILE A 613 22.51 17.78 -7.24
N ASP A 614 22.40 16.46 -7.05
CA ASP A 614 21.44 15.59 -7.75
C ASP A 614 19.99 16.10 -7.71
N ALA A 615 19.50 16.54 -6.55
CA ALA A 615 18.13 17.00 -6.37
C ALA A 615 17.82 18.35 -7.03
N LEU A 616 18.84 19.14 -7.39
CA LEU A 616 18.68 20.47 -8.01
C LEU A 616 19.15 20.51 -9.45
N CYS A 617 20.22 19.79 -9.80
CA CYS A 617 20.86 19.84 -11.11
C CYS A 617 20.19 18.90 -12.12
N ILE A 618 19.43 17.91 -11.64
CA ILE A 618 18.59 17.01 -12.44
C ILE A 618 17.13 17.47 -12.30
N ASN A 619 16.42 17.56 -13.42
CA ASN A 619 14.98 17.78 -13.42
C ASN A 619 14.26 16.50 -12.98
N GLN A 620 13.92 16.42 -11.69
CA GLN A 620 13.31 15.22 -11.09
C GLN A 620 11.92 14.88 -11.64
N ASN A 621 11.25 15.85 -12.28
CA ASN A 621 9.92 15.69 -12.86
C ASN A 621 9.94 15.17 -14.31
N ASP A 622 11.11 15.16 -14.97
CA ASP A 622 11.29 14.63 -16.31
C ASP A 622 11.98 13.25 -16.23
N ILE A 623 11.23 12.18 -16.49
CA ILE A 623 11.72 10.80 -16.36
C ILE A 623 12.82 10.52 -17.41
N GLU A 624 12.71 11.07 -18.62
CA GLU A 624 13.71 10.87 -19.67
C GLU A 624 15.03 11.56 -19.28
N GLU A 625 14.96 12.81 -18.84
CA GLU A 625 16.13 13.53 -18.34
C GLU A 625 16.72 12.82 -17.11
N ARG A 626 15.89 12.43 -16.14
CA ARG A 626 16.34 11.74 -14.93
C ARG A 626 17.06 10.44 -15.25
N ASN A 627 16.50 9.60 -16.12
CA ASN A 627 17.15 8.36 -16.57
C ASN A 627 18.48 8.65 -17.28
N ALA A 628 18.52 9.68 -18.14
CA ALA A 628 19.73 10.10 -18.85
C ALA A 628 20.81 10.67 -17.92
N GLN A 629 20.45 11.41 -16.88
CA GLN A 629 21.38 11.97 -15.90
C GLN A 629 21.86 10.90 -14.92
N VAL A 630 20.98 10.03 -14.42
CA VAL A 630 21.34 8.92 -13.52
C VAL A 630 22.34 7.97 -14.19
N SER A 631 22.13 7.65 -15.47
CA SER A 631 23.09 6.83 -16.23
C SER A 631 24.45 7.50 -16.45
N GLN A 632 24.57 8.82 -16.25
CA GLN A 632 25.81 9.59 -16.33
C GLN A 632 26.41 9.95 -14.97
N MET A 633 25.71 9.71 -13.84
CA MET A 633 26.17 10.07 -12.49
C MET A 633 27.56 9.54 -12.18
N ALA A 634 27.90 8.35 -12.68
CA ALA A 634 29.24 7.78 -12.51
C ALA A 634 30.33 8.70 -13.06
N ASN A 635 30.14 9.22 -14.28
CA ASN A 635 31.07 10.14 -14.91
C ASN A 635 31.10 11.49 -14.20
N ILE A 636 29.95 11.94 -13.65
CA ILE A 636 29.84 13.20 -12.90
C ILE A 636 30.67 13.13 -11.62
N TYR A 637 30.51 12.10 -10.79
CA TYR A 637 31.29 11.97 -9.55
C TYR A 637 32.78 11.73 -9.81
N LYS A 638 33.11 10.94 -10.85
CA LYS A 638 34.51 10.67 -11.25
C LYS A 638 35.26 11.92 -11.78
N SER A 639 34.53 12.86 -12.36
CA SER A 639 35.12 14.07 -12.96
C SER A 639 35.18 15.26 -11.99
N ALA A 640 34.47 15.19 -10.86
CA ALA A 640 34.52 16.22 -9.83
C ALA A 640 35.91 16.33 -9.19
N GLU A 641 36.29 17.55 -8.81
CA GLU A 641 37.53 17.83 -8.07
C GLU A 641 37.49 17.21 -6.67
N GLU A 642 36.34 17.36 -6.00
CA GLU A 642 36.10 16.93 -4.63
C GLU A 642 34.63 16.56 -4.46
N VAL A 643 34.37 15.49 -3.69
CA VAL A 643 33.04 15.11 -3.24
C VAL A 643 32.91 15.46 -1.76
N ILE A 644 32.02 16.42 -1.47
CA ILE A 644 31.72 16.86 -0.10
C ILE A 644 30.57 16.00 0.42
N VAL A 645 30.84 15.23 1.48
CA VAL A 645 29.87 14.39 2.16
C VAL A 645 29.22 15.20 3.29
N TRP A 646 27.93 15.48 3.17
CA TRP A 646 27.15 16.15 4.21
C TRP A 646 26.40 15.12 5.07
N LEU A 647 26.81 15.03 6.34
CA LEU A 647 26.24 14.08 7.32
C LEU A 647 25.01 14.64 8.05
N GLY A 648 24.83 15.97 8.08
CA GLY A 648 23.77 16.64 8.84
C GLY A 648 24.32 17.54 9.95
N HIS A 649 23.47 17.95 10.88
CA HIS A 649 23.86 18.77 12.03
C HIS A 649 24.68 17.99 13.06
N GLU A 650 25.52 18.72 13.80
CA GLU A 650 26.25 18.17 14.94
C GLU A 650 25.30 17.64 16.01
N ARG A 651 25.64 16.49 16.58
CA ARG A 651 24.95 15.86 17.71
C ARG A 651 25.80 15.91 18.96
N GLU A 652 25.19 15.63 20.12
CA GLU A 652 25.85 15.69 21.42
C GLU A 652 27.17 14.88 21.48
N TYR A 653 27.27 13.78 20.74
CA TYR A 653 28.44 12.91 20.69
C TYR A 653 29.41 13.18 19.52
N THR A 654 29.05 14.05 18.56
CA THR A 654 29.84 14.25 17.32
C THR A 654 31.26 14.71 17.62
N GLN A 655 31.42 15.72 18.49
CA GLN A 655 32.73 16.26 18.83
C GLN A 655 33.61 15.24 19.57
N THR A 656 33.01 14.48 20.50
CA THR A 656 33.70 13.41 21.23
C THR A 656 34.16 12.30 20.28
N ALA A 657 33.30 11.85 19.36
CA ALA A 657 33.64 10.82 18.38
C ALA A 657 34.83 11.25 17.51
N VAL A 658 34.79 12.45 16.92
CA VAL A 658 35.88 12.96 16.06
C VAL A 658 37.18 13.13 16.84
N ALA A 659 37.11 13.61 18.09
CA ALA A 659 38.29 13.70 18.95
C ALA A 659 38.88 12.32 19.28
N CYS A 660 38.06 11.30 19.47
CA CYS A 660 38.51 9.91 19.66
C CYS A 660 39.15 9.35 18.39
N PHE A 661 38.59 9.63 17.21
CA PHE A 661 39.17 9.21 15.92
C PHE A 661 40.58 9.77 15.72
N GLN A 662 40.78 11.04 16.08
CA GLN A 662 42.08 11.72 15.98
C GLN A 662 43.10 11.28 17.05
N ARG A 663 42.65 10.66 18.14
CA ARG A 663 43.53 10.13 19.21
C ARG A 663 44.20 8.82 18.85
N LEU A 664 43.69 8.09 17.86
CA LEU A 664 44.23 6.78 17.48
C LEU A 664 45.60 6.97 16.81
N PRO A 665 46.70 6.42 17.38
CA PRO A 665 48.06 6.63 16.88
C PRO A 665 48.37 5.65 15.73
N ILE A 666 47.57 5.70 14.67
CA ILE A 666 47.74 4.87 13.49
C ILE A 666 47.69 5.74 12.22
N THR A 667 48.57 5.46 11.29
CA THR A 667 48.65 6.17 10.02
C THR A 667 47.78 5.51 8.96
N ARG A 668 47.41 6.27 7.91
CA ARG A 668 46.73 5.71 6.72
C ARG A 668 47.51 4.52 6.14
N GLN A 669 48.84 4.62 6.06
CA GLN A 669 49.66 3.58 5.44
C GLN A 669 49.61 2.26 6.23
N GLU A 670 49.59 2.34 7.57
CA GLU A 670 49.44 1.17 8.43
C GLU A 670 48.04 0.55 8.32
N LEU A 671 46.98 1.38 8.27
CA LEU A 671 45.59 0.92 8.07
C LEU A 671 45.35 0.28 6.70
N LEU A 672 46.13 0.64 5.68
CA LEU A 672 46.02 0.06 4.34
C LEU A 672 46.90 -1.20 4.16
N SER A 673 47.81 -1.50 5.09
CA SER A 673 48.72 -2.64 5.01
C SER A 673 48.02 -3.99 5.20
N ASP A 674 48.68 -5.10 4.84
CA ASP A 674 48.16 -6.44 5.09
C ASP A 674 48.13 -6.78 6.59
N GLU A 675 48.98 -6.14 7.38
CA GLU A 675 49.05 -6.26 8.84
C GLU A 675 48.09 -5.30 9.58
N HIS A 676 47.20 -4.60 8.86
CA HIS A 676 46.33 -3.56 9.43
C HIS A 676 45.55 -4.02 10.67
N ILE A 677 45.08 -5.27 10.71
CA ILE A 677 44.36 -5.84 11.88
C ILE A 677 45.28 -5.83 13.11
N VAL A 678 46.50 -6.35 12.98
CA VAL A 678 47.46 -6.46 14.09
C VAL A 678 47.90 -5.08 14.56
N LEU A 679 48.23 -4.18 13.64
CA LEU A 679 48.70 -2.82 13.96
C LEU A 679 47.60 -1.97 14.60
N ARG A 680 46.36 -2.10 14.10
CA ARG A 680 45.18 -1.47 14.70
C ARG A 680 44.92 -1.99 16.11
N ASP A 681 44.97 -3.30 16.32
CA ASP A 681 44.74 -3.90 17.64
C ASP A 681 45.81 -3.44 18.66
N GLN A 682 47.07 -3.30 18.22
CA GLN A 682 48.14 -2.70 19.03
C GLN A 682 47.89 -1.22 19.34
N ALA A 683 47.46 -0.43 18.35
CA ALA A 683 47.12 0.98 18.55
C ALA A 683 45.93 1.15 19.51
N LEU A 684 44.91 0.31 19.38
CA LEU A 684 43.78 0.23 20.31
C LEU A 684 44.23 -0.14 21.72
N ALA A 685 45.10 -1.15 21.88
CA ALA A 685 45.63 -1.54 23.19
C ALA A 685 46.47 -0.42 23.86
N SER A 686 47.08 0.46 23.05
CA SER A 686 47.84 1.62 23.54
C SER A 686 46.94 2.80 23.97
N CYS A 687 45.66 2.79 23.60
CA CYS A 687 44.68 3.84 23.89
C CYS A 687 43.56 3.31 24.80
N SER A 688 43.43 3.85 26.00
CA SER A 688 42.25 3.57 26.82
C SER A 688 41.07 4.43 26.37
N PHE A 689 40.02 3.77 25.86
CA PHE A 689 38.71 4.37 25.61
C PHE A 689 37.73 3.93 26.70
N THR A 690 36.91 4.85 27.17
CA THR A 690 35.77 4.59 28.04
C THR A 690 34.60 3.99 27.25
N ASP A 691 33.71 3.25 27.91
CA ASP A 691 32.49 2.72 27.27
C ASP A 691 31.65 3.83 26.61
N SER A 692 31.60 5.03 27.21
CA SER A 692 30.91 6.19 26.62
C SER A 692 31.56 6.71 25.35
N GLU A 693 32.90 6.65 25.24
CA GLU A 693 33.62 7.05 24.03
C GLU A 693 33.42 6.01 22.92
N LEU A 694 33.47 4.71 23.25
CA LEU A 694 33.18 3.63 22.30
C LEU A 694 31.74 3.71 21.75
N LEU A 695 30.78 4.04 22.61
CA LEU A 695 29.39 4.27 22.21
C LEU A 695 29.23 5.51 21.33
N ALA A 696 29.91 6.61 21.64
CA ALA A 696 29.90 7.84 20.84
C ALA A 696 30.45 7.61 19.43
N MET A 697 31.57 6.88 19.31
CA MET A 697 32.17 6.51 18.04
C MET A 697 31.24 5.63 17.20
N THR A 698 30.62 4.62 17.82
CA THR A 698 29.70 3.75 17.09
C THR A 698 28.42 4.49 16.65
N ARG A 699 27.83 5.31 17.53
CA ARG A 699 26.66 6.15 17.21
C ARG A 699 26.92 7.16 16.10
N PHE A 700 28.15 7.67 16.01
CA PHE A 700 28.54 8.54 14.90
C PHE A 700 28.34 7.86 13.54
N PHE A 701 28.59 6.56 13.40
CA PHE A 701 28.31 5.88 12.14
C PHE A 701 26.85 5.45 12.02
N THR A 702 26.26 4.86 13.07
CA THR A 702 24.93 4.24 12.97
C THR A 702 23.79 5.25 12.86
N ASP A 703 23.93 6.43 13.45
CA ASP A 703 22.84 7.40 13.49
C ASP A 703 22.82 8.36 12.28
N HIS A 704 23.90 8.38 11.50
CA HIS A 704 23.99 9.16 10.27
C HIS A 704 23.63 8.29 9.07
N ALA A 705 22.41 8.49 8.55
CA ALA A 705 21.83 7.69 7.47
C ALA A 705 22.70 7.58 6.19
N TRP A 706 23.62 8.53 5.97
CA TRP A 706 24.53 8.53 4.83
C TRP A 706 25.36 7.25 4.72
N PHE A 707 25.92 6.77 5.84
CA PHE A 707 26.74 5.56 5.83
C PHE A 707 25.93 4.30 5.49
N GLY A 708 24.64 4.32 5.83
CA GLY A 708 23.72 3.23 5.53
C GLY A 708 23.13 3.27 4.13
N ARG A 709 23.22 4.36 3.35
CA ARG A 709 22.52 4.50 2.04
C ARG A 709 23.27 3.79 0.90
N THR A 710 22.56 3.19 -0.06
CA THR A 710 23.19 2.46 -1.17
C THR A 710 23.92 3.38 -2.15
N TRP A 711 23.30 4.48 -2.59
CA TRP A 711 23.90 5.42 -3.56
C TRP A 711 25.24 5.99 -3.10
N THR A 712 25.45 6.15 -1.80
CA THR A 712 26.66 6.76 -1.26
C THR A 712 27.92 5.92 -1.50
N LEU A 713 27.77 4.63 -1.81
CA LEU A 713 28.88 3.78 -2.27
C LEU A 713 29.46 4.30 -3.58
N GLN A 714 28.63 4.48 -4.59
CA GLN A 714 29.08 4.98 -5.90
C GLN A 714 29.70 6.37 -5.77
N GLU A 715 29.10 7.23 -4.96
CA GLU A 715 29.56 8.61 -4.73
C GLU A 715 30.93 8.64 -4.06
N MET A 716 31.15 7.77 -3.06
CA MET A 716 32.43 7.60 -2.37
C MET A 716 33.49 6.94 -3.25
N TRP A 717 33.12 5.86 -3.93
CA TRP A 717 34.05 5.03 -4.67
C TRP A 717 34.60 5.73 -5.92
N LEU A 718 33.79 6.57 -6.55
CA LEU A 718 34.19 7.32 -7.75
C LEU A 718 34.85 8.66 -7.44
N ALA A 719 34.79 9.13 -6.19
CA ALA A 719 35.39 10.39 -5.80
C ALA A 719 36.93 10.37 -5.96
N ARG A 720 37.48 11.48 -6.47
CA ARG A 720 38.93 11.73 -6.47
C ARG A 720 39.41 12.12 -5.08
N GLU A 721 38.71 13.06 -4.46
CA GLU A 721 38.95 13.54 -3.09
C GLU A 721 37.64 13.52 -2.30
N LEU A 722 37.71 13.14 -1.02
CA LEU A 722 36.57 12.99 -0.11
C LEU A 722 36.75 13.82 1.16
N THR A 723 35.77 14.67 1.44
CA THR A 723 35.71 15.47 2.66
C THR A 723 34.38 15.29 3.37
N PHE A 724 34.40 14.99 4.67
CA PHE A 724 33.20 14.79 5.47
C PHE A 724 32.89 16.04 6.29
N MET A 725 31.63 16.45 6.26
CA MET A 725 31.12 17.63 6.92
C MET A 725 29.90 17.28 7.78
N CYS A 726 29.97 17.59 9.08
CA CYS A 726 28.88 17.43 10.05
C CYS A 726 28.72 18.75 10.80
N GLY A 727 27.66 19.51 10.48
CA GLY A 727 27.49 20.90 10.90
C GLY A 727 28.69 21.75 10.49
N THR A 728 29.46 22.22 11.46
CA THR A 728 30.68 23.03 11.25
C THR A 728 31.98 22.22 11.35
N ILE A 729 31.89 20.93 11.70
CA ILE A 729 33.05 20.05 11.88
C ILE A 729 33.43 19.41 10.54
N TYR A 730 34.73 19.49 10.22
CA TYR A 730 35.35 18.86 9.06
C TYR A 730 36.20 17.67 9.48
N ALA A 731 36.00 16.54 8.81
CA ALA A 731 36.83 15.34 8.96
C ALA A 731 37.39 14.91 7.60
N SER A 732 38.70 14.68 7.55
CA SER A 732 39.33 14.06 6.38
C SER A 732 38.97 12.59 6.31
N VAL A 733 39.15 12.00 5.13
CA VAL A 733 38.95 10.55 4.92
C VAL A 733 39.78 9.71 5.89
N ASP A 734 40.98 10.16 6.27
CA ASP A 734 41.86 9.44 7.19
C ASP A 734 41.29 9.39 8.62
N VAL A 735 40.65 10.47 9.07
CA VAL A 735 39.97 10.53 10.38
C VAL A 735 38.77 9.59 10.39
N ILE A 736 38.00 9.55 9.30
CA ILE A 736 36.85 8.64 9.16
C ILE A 736 37.31 7.18 9.10
N LEU A 737 38.41 6.87 8.40
CA LEU A 737 38.98 5.53 8.33
C LEU A 737 39.47 5.03 9.70
N ALA A 738 40.15 5.88 10.46
CA ALA A 738 40.56 5.56 11.83
C ALA A 738 39.32 5.28 12.70
N GLY A 739 38.30 6.13 12.61
CA GLY A 739 37.06 5.97 13.38
C GLY A 739 36.26 4.71 13.06
N SER A 740 36.11 4.37 11.77
CA SER A 740 35.35 3.19 11.36
C SER A 740 36.07 1.90 11.78
N SER A 741 37.41 1.92 11.78
CA SER A 741 38.25 0.81 12.27
C SER A 741 38.06 0.54 13.76
N ILE A 742 37.88 1.58 14.59
CA ILE A 742 37.59 1.41 16.03
C ILE A 742 36.17 0.89 16.25
N ALA A 743 35.20 1.43 15.50
CA ALA A 743 33.80 1.03 15.59
C ALA A 743 33.61 -0.46 15.23
N HIS A 744 34.42 -0.98 14.29
CA HIS A 744 34.46 -2.40 13.94
C HIS A 744 34.80 -3.31 15.14
N ASP A 745 35.78 -2.96 15.97
CA ASP A 745 36.25 -3.83 17.07
C ASP A 745 35.54 -3.60 18.41
N SER A 746 34.82 -2.48 18.53
CA SER A 746 34.07 -2.10 19.74
C SER A 746 32.97 -3.10 20.12
N TYR A 747 32.65 -4.06 19.24
CA TYR A 747 31.66 -5.13 19.44
C TYR A 747 31.93 -6.03 20.66
N SER A 748 33.18 -6.10 21.11
CA SER A 748 33.58 -6.87 22.29
C SER A 748 33.20 -6.20 23.63
N SER A 749 32.83 -4.92 23.64
CA SER A 749 32.36 -4.24 24.86
C SER A 749 30.89 -4.57 25.13
N ARG A 750 30.60 -5.04 26.36
CA ARG A 750 29.25 -5.40 26.82
C ARG A 750 28.22 -4.28 26.62
N SER A 751 28.62 -3.02 26.83
CA SER A 751 27.74 -1.85 26.67
C SER A 751 27.32 -1.62 25.22
N VAL A 752 28.24 -1.88 24.28
CA VAL A 752 28.04 -1.81 22.84
C VAL A 752 27.23 -3.02 22.35
N THR A 753 27.50 -4.21 22.88
CA THR A 753 26.75 -5.43 22.54
C THR A 753 25.26 -5.34 22.95
N GLU A 754 24.95 -4.81 24.14
CA GLU A 754 23.58 -4.68 24.65
C GLU A 754 22.72 -3.65 23.87
N ASP A 755 23.31 -2.56 23.36
CA ASP A 755 22.60 -1.54 22.57
C ASP A 755 22.45 -1.97 21.10
N ILE A 756 23.47 -2.64 20.54
CA ILE A 756 23.59 -2.83 19.09
C ILE A 756 23.05 -4.19 18.59
N GLN A 757 22.94 -5.23 19.43
CA GLN A 757 22.26 -6.49 19.05
C GLN A 757 20.81 -6.29 18.54
N ARG A 758 20.23 -5.10 18.73
CA ARG A 758 18.90 -4.72 18.25
C ARG A 758 18.87 -4.11 16.84
N THR A 759 20.01 -3.86 16.19
CA THR A 759 20.07 -3.04 14.95
C THR A 759 20.81 -3.76 13.79
N PRO A 760 20.22 -3.86 12.58
CA PRO A 760 20.89 -4.38 11.37
C PRO A 760 22.12 -3.60 10.90
N ALA A 761 22.47 -2.50 11.58
CA ALA A 761 23.48 -1.54 11.15
C ALA A 761 24.93 -2.07 11.21
N ILE A 762 25.20 -3.06 12.06
CA ILE A 762 26.54 -3.66 12.19
C ILE A 762 27.03 -4.21 10.85
N THR A 763 26.15 -4.94 10.14
CA THR A 763 26.54 -5.65 8.92
C THR A 763 27.04 -4.70 7.84
N TRP A 764 26.39 -3.55 7.65
CA TRP A 764 26.88 -2.59 6.67
C TRP A 764 28.05 -1.75 7.19
N LEU A 765 28.15 -1.50 8.51
CA LEU A 765 29.27 -0.74 9.09
C LEU A 765 30.60 -1.50 8.95
N MET A 766 30.57 -2.82 9.14
CA MET A 766 31.74 -3.68 8.89
C MET A 766 32.18 -3.57 7.44
N ASN A 767 31.25 -3.69 6.50
CA ASN A 767 31.53 -3.59 5.07
C ASN A 767 32.05 -2.19 4.70
N PHE A 768 31.51 -1.12 5.28
CA PHE A 768 31.94 0.25 5.01
C PHE A 768 33.45 0.47 5.25
N THR A 769 34.00 -0.09 6.33
CA THR A 769 35.44 0.03 6.61
C THR A 769 36.27 -0.67 5.54
N TYR A 770 35.86 -1.88 5.13
CA TYR A 770 36.52 -2.60 4.04
C TYR A 770 36.37 -1.90 2.70
N ASP A 771 35.21 -1.32 2.38
CA ASP A 771 34.97 -0.55 1.16
C ASP A 771 35.88 0.69 1.11
N LEU A 772 36.02 1.38 2.23
CA LEU A 772 36.89 2.54 2.34
C LEU A 772 38.36 2.15 2.18
N ILE A 773 38.81 1.07 2.83
CA ILE A 773 40.16 0.51 2.63
C ILE A 773 40.36 0.13 1.16
N ALA A 774 39.41 -0.56 0.55
CA ALA A 774 39.50 -1.00 -0.84
C ALA A 774 39.57 0.18 -1.82
N LYS A 775 38.77 1.24 -1.61
CA LYS A 775 38.86 2.50 -2.37
C LYS A 775 40.25 3.12 -2.26
N LEU A 776 40.77 3.25 -1.04
CA LEU A 776 42.05 3.89 -0.79
C LEU A 776 43.25 3.00 -1.21
N ARG A 777 43.06 1.67 -1.28
CA ARG A 777 44.02 0.71 -1.88
C ARG A 777 43.97 0.70 -3.40
N LYS A 778 42.82 0.95 -4.04
CA LYS A 778 42.71 1.02 -5.51
C LYS A 778 43.46 2.22 -6.09
N GLU A 779 43.70 3.25 -5.28
CA GLU A 779 44.68 4.31 -5.59
C GLU A 779 46.13 3.78 -5.65
N VAL A 780 46.38 2.57 -5.13
CA VAL A 780 47.68 1.88 -5.06
C VAL A 780 47.78 0.70 -6.04
N ASP A 781 46.68 -0.03 -6.33
CA ASP A 781 46.65 -1.18 -7.26
C ASP A 781 45.45 -1.15 -8.24
N GLU A 782 45.73 -1.23 -9.55
CA GLU A 782 44.75 -1.28 -10.65
C GLU A 782 44.08 -2.66 -10.77
N THR A 783 43.18 -3.01 -9.85
CA THR A 783 42.38 -4.25 -9.94
C THR A 783 41.03 -4.03 -10.63
N SER A 784 40.63 -5.04 -11.43
CA SER A 784 39.35 -5.10 -12.14
C SER A 784 38.15 -5.02 -11.17
N PRO A 785 37.04 -4.37 -11.55
CA PRO A 785 35.84 -4.28 -10.71
C PRO A 785 35.21 -5.65 -10.44
N SER A 786 34.54 -5.81 -9.29
CA SER A 786 33.85 -7.05 -8.92
C SER A 786 32.59 -7.27 -9.76
N PRO A 787 32.13 -8.50 -9.98
CA PRO A 787 30.85 -8.76 -10.65
C PRO A 787 29.65 -8.17 -9.89
N LEU A 788 28.62 -7.71 -10.63
CA LEU A 788 27.40 -7.12 -10.06
C LEU A 788 26.74 -7.97 -8.96
N GLY A 789 26.73 -9.29 -9.13
CA GLY A 789 26.13 -10.19 -8.12
C GLY A 789 26.86 -10.18 -6.79
N PHE A 790 28.18 -9.99 -6.80
CA PHE A 790 28.95 -9.83 -5.57
C PHE A 790 28.56 -8.54 -4.85
N GLU A 791 28.55 -7.42 -5.58
CA GLU A 791 28.25 -6.08 -5.03
C GLU A 791 26.83 -6.01 -4.45
N VAL A 792 25.84 -6.51 -5.19
CA VAL A 792 24.44 -6.53 -4.73
C VAL A 792 24.30 -7.35 -3.45
N ASP A 793 24.95 -8.50 -3.35
CA ASP A 793 24.89 -9.35 -2.16
C ASP A 793 25.69 -8.80 -0.97
N TYR A 794 26.85 -8.19 -1.25
CA TYR A 794 27.71 -7.60 -0.25
C TYR A 794 27.08 -6.36 0.39
N HIS A 795 26.29 -5.59 -0.38
CA HIS A 795 25.69 -4.34 0.09
C HIS A 795 24.19 -4.39 0.40
N ARG A 796 23.54 -5.57 0.42
CA ARG A 796 22.08 -5.67 0.72
C ARG A 796 21.65 -5.04 2.03
N ALA A 797 22.52 -4.99 3.04
CA ALA A 797 22.22 -4.40 4.34
C ALA A 797 22.07 -2.86 4.29
N ARG A 798 22.54 -2.20 3.23
CA ARG A 798 22.39 -0.75 3.02
C ARG A 798 20.96 -0.39 2.62
N HIS A 799 20.47 0.77 3.04
CA HIS A 799 19.12 1.29 2.81
C HIS A 799 18.98 1.93 1.43
N ALA A 800 17.79 1.78 0.85
CA ALA A 800 17.39 2.42 -0.39
C ALA A 800 15.88 2.72 -0.33
N THR A 801 15.49 3.96 -0.60
CA THR A 801 14.09 4.38 -0.61
C THR A 801 13.33 3.76 -1.80
N ASP A 802 13.91 3.81 -3.00
CA ASP A 802 13.44 3.04 -4.14
C ASP A 802 14.11 1.66 -4.14
N PRO A 803 13.35 0.56 -4.11
CA PRO A 803 13.93 -0.78 -4.15
C PRO A 803 14.88 -1.03 -5.33
N ARG A 804 14.66 -0.37 -6.48
CA ARG A 804 15.51 -0.52 -7.69
C ARG A 804 16.93 -0.03 -7.48
N ASP A 805 17.13 0.91 -6.57
CA ASP A 805 18.43 1.50 -6.27
C ASP A 805 19.39 0.51 -5.60
N LYS A 806 18.85 -0.58 -5.04
CA LYS A 806 19.64 -1.75 -4.60
C LYS A 806 20.47 -2.37 -5.73
N VAL A 807 20.07 -2.15 -6.97
CA VAL A 807 20.81 -2.56 -8.18
C VAL A 807 21.46 -1.34 -8.82
N TYR A 808 20.68 -0.28 -9.09
CA TYR A 808 21.15 0.87 -9.87
C TYR A 808 22.31 1.62 -9.24
N GLY A 809 22.32 1.77 -7.91
CA GLY A 809 23.42 2.45 -7.20
C GLY A 809 24.74 1.68 -7.18
N LEU A 810 24.76 0.43 -7.66
CA LEU A 810 25.95 -0.42 -7.69
C LEU A 810 26.49 -0.66 -9.10
N LEU A 811 25.72 -0.33 -10.14
CA LEU A 811 26.10 -0.60 -11.54
C LEU A 811 27.44 0.03 -11.92
N ALA A 812 27.72 1.23 -11.42
CA ALA A 812 28.93 1.99 -11.77
C ALA A 812 30.23 1.46 -11.15
N ILE A 813 30.13 0.68 -10.07
CA ILE A 813 31.27 0.09 -9.37
C ILE A 813 31.41 -1.42 -9.66
N SER A 814 30.45 -1.98 -10.39
CA SER A 814 30.40 -3.40 -10.76
C SER A 814 30.90 -3.62 -12.18
N ASP A 815 31.47 -4.79 -12.44
CA ASP A 815 31.64 -5.31 -13.80
C ASP A 815 30.30 -5.83 -14.33
N THR A 816 29.80 -5.20 -15.40
CA THR A 816 28.60 -5.62 -16.13
C THR A 816 28.89 -6.17 -17.53
N THR A 817 30.17 -6.20 -17.94
CA THR A 817 30.62 -6.42 -19.32
C THR A 817 30.86 -7.89 -19.68
N THR A 818 30.85 -8.81 -18.73
CA THR A 818 31.15 -10.23 -18.98
C THR A 818 30.00 -11.05 -19.59
N ALA A 819 28.82 -10.45 -19.82
CA ALA A 819 27.63 -11.12 -20.39
C ALA A 819 27.52 -11.01 -21.92
N ASP A 820 28.64 -10.77 -22.61
CA ASP A 820 28.73 -10.13 -23.93
C ASP A 820 28.02 -10.83 -25.12
N ASP A 821 27.47 -12.04 -24.97
CA ASP A 821 26.79 -12.74 -26.08
C ASP A 821 25.28 -13.03 -25.88
N TYR A 822 24.73 -12.90 -24.66
CA TYR A 822 23.39 -13.43 -24.35
C TYR A 822 22.39 -12.45 -23.72
N MET A 823 22.82 -11.30 -23.17
CA MET A 823 21.92 -10.31 -22.55
C MET A 823 22.37 -8.87 -22.79
N GLU A 824 21.39 -7.96 -22.88
CA GLU A 824 21.66 -6.51 -22.89
C GLU A 824 22.23 -6.03 -21.54
N PRO A 825 23.07 -4.99 -21.53
CA PRO A 825 23.60 -4.39 -20.30
C PRO A 825 22.47 -3.92 -19.36
N VAL A 826 22.64 -4.13 -18.06
CA VAL A 826 21.71 -3.62 -17.06
C VAL A 826 21.86 -2.09 -16.96
N VAL A 827 20.85 -1.36 -17.41
CA VAL A 827 20.82 0.12 -17.35
C VAL A 827 19.73 0.59 -16.39
N ALA A 828 20.00 1.69 -15.68
CA ALA A 828 19.04 2.36 -14.82
C ALA A 828 17.84 2.88 -15.63
N ASP A 829 16.65 2.32 -15.37
CA ASP A 829 15.41 2.67 -16.04
C ASP A 829 14.23 2.60 -15.06
N TYR A 830 13.85 3.77 -14.53
CA TYR A 830 12.78 3.87 -13.55
C TYR A 830 11.37 3.69 -14.15
N SER A 831 11.23 3.43 -15.46
CA SER A 831 9.96 3.01 -16.07
C SER A 831 9.67 1.51 -15.82
N LYS A 832 10.70 0.70 -15.55
CA LYS A 832 10.55 -0.74 -15.30
C LYS A 832 10.05 -1.00 -13.86
N PRO A 833 9.14 -1.98 -13.67
CA PRO A 833 8.72 -2.40 -12.34
C PRO A 833 9.86 -3.08 -11.59
N VAL A 834 9.91 -2.92 -10.26
CA VAL A 834 10.95 -3.50 -9.38
C VAL A 834 11.19 -4.98 -9.65
N ARG A 835 10.11 -5.77 -9.80
CA ARG A 835 10.15 -7.20 -10.11
C ARG A 835 11.01 -7.49 -11.34
N GLN A 836 10.84 -6.73 -12.41
CA GLN A 836 11.57 -6.93 -13.65
C GLN A 836 13.04 -6.55 -13.49
N VAL A 837 13.34 -5.45 -12.81
CA VAL A 837 14.72 -5.03 -12.51
C VAL A 837 15.45 -6.08 -11.70
N PHE A 838 14.83 -6.61 -10.65
CA PHE A 838 15.43 -7.65 -9.80
C PHE A 838 15.61 -8.96 -10.56
N SER A 839 14.67 -9.32 -11.46
CA SER A 839 14.78 -10.54 -12.25
C SER A 839 15.90 -10.44 -13.31
N ILE A 840 16.04 -9.28 -13.96
CA ILE A 840 17.14 -9.00 -14.90
C ILE A 840 18.48 -9.02 -14.15
N ALA A 841 18.56 -8.36 -12.99
CA ALA A 841 19.77 -8.36 -12.16
C ALA A 841 20.14 -9.79 -11.71
N ALA A 842 19.17 -10.57 -11.21
CA ALA A 842 19.40 -11.96 -10.83
C ALA A 842 19.87 -12.81 -12.02
N ALA A 843 19.24 -12.67 -13.20
CA ALA A 843 19.66 -13.40 -14.40
C ALA A 843 21.09 -13.03 -14.81
N HIS A 844 21.43 -11.74 -14.81
CA HIS A 844 22.78 -11.24 -15.10
C HIS A 844 23.81 -11.78 -14.09
N CYS A 845 23.46 -11.86 -12.81
CA CYS A 845 24.30 -12.48 -11.79
C CYS A 845 24.55 -13.95 -12.09
N LEU A 846 23.50 -14.71 -12.42
CA LEU A 846 23.58 -16.15 -12.64
C LEU A 846 24.32 -16.54 -13.93
N LEU A 847 24.23 -15.72 -14.97
CA LEU A 847 24.91 -15.97 -16.26
C LEU A 847 26.41 -15.62 -16.20
N ASN A 848 26.82 -14.68 -15.34
CA ASN A 848 28.21 -14.22 -15.25
C ASN A 848 29.04 -14.92 -14.18
N THR A 849 28.43 -15.74 -13.33
CA THR A 849 29.13 -16.49 -12.28
C THR A 849 29.16 -17.98 -12.58
N THR A 850 30.27 -18.65 -12.29
CA THR A 850 30.38 -20.12 -12.32
C THR A 850 29.66 -20.81 -11.15
N SER A 851 28.96 -20.05 -10.31
CA SER A 851 28.26 -20.51 -9.12
C SER A 851 26.84 -19.97 -9.10
N TRP A 852 25.95 -20.63 -8.37
CA TRP A 852 24.59 -20.15 -8.14
C TRP A 852 24.50 -19.13 -6.99
N ARG A 853 25.60 -18.41 -6.68
CA ARG A 853 25.61 -17.38 -5.62
C ARG A 853 24.60 -16.27 -5.86
N GLY A 854 24.24 -16.00 -7.11
CA GLY A 854 23.14 -15.07 -7.46
C GLY A 854 21.77 -15.46 -6.91
N LEU A 855 21.59 -16.68 -6.38
CA LEU A 855 20.38 -17.16 -5.67
C LEU A 855 20.44 -16.92 -4.15
N SER A 856 21.33 -16.06 -3.67
CA SER A 856 21.55 -15.86 -2.24
C SER A 856 20.28 -15.38 -1.52
N TYR A 857 19.92 -16.10 -0.45
CA TYR A 857 18.78 -15.83 0.42
C TYR A 857 17.40 -15.72 -0.30
N ILE A 858 17.05 -16.75 -1.07
CA ILE A 858 15.71 -16.95 -1.68
C ILE A 858 14.67 -17.55 -0.71
N GLY A 859 15.10 -17.88 0.50
CA GLY A 859 14.26 -18.44 1.56
C GLY A 859 13.08 -17.55 1.97
N ASP A 860 12.28 -18.03 2.92
CA ASP A 860 11.09 -17.38 3.49
C ASP A 860 10.45 -16.23 2.67
N ARG A 861 9.74 -16.62 1.62
CA ARG A 861 9.03 -15.70 0.72
C ARG A 861 7.94 -14.88 1.43
N SER A 862 7.52 -15.22 2.65
CA SER A 862 6.57 -14.40 3.41
C SER A 862 7.15 -13.06 3.88
N ARG A 863 8.49 -12.95 3.89
CA ARG A 863 9.21 -11.72 4.27
C ARG A 863 9.56 -10.82 3.10
N TYR A 864 9.30 -11.28 1.88
CA TYR A 864 9.52 -10.48 0.69
C TYR A 864 8.68 -9.22 0.79
N ARG A 865 9.34 -8.06 0.73
CA ARG A 865 8.66 -6.76 0.66
C ARG A 865 8.13 -6.53 -0.74
N ILE A 866 8.79 -7.11 -1.75
CA ILE A 866 8.38 -7.02 -3.14
C ILE A 866 7.46 -8.21 -3.48
N PRO A 867 6.16 -7.97 -3.74
CA PRO A 867 5.23 -9.03 -4.09
C PRO A 867 5.55 -9.60 -5.48
N ASP A 868 5.18 -10.87 -5.68
CA ASP A 868 5.19 -11.54 -6.98
C ASP A 868 6.57 -11.66 -7.68
N LEU A 869 7.68 -11.59 -6.94
CA LEU A 869 9.00 -11.98 -7.48
C LEU A 869 8.99 -13.45 -7.94
N PRO A 870 9.71 -13.84 -9.01
CA PRO A 870 9.90 -15.26 -9.36
C PRO A 870 10.62 -16.04 -8.24
N SER A 871 10.45 -17.36 -8.16
CA SER A 871 11.06 -18.15 -7.08
C SER A 871 12.57 -18.20 -7.10
N TRP A 872 13.19 -17.97 -8.24
CA TRP A 872 14.64 -17.93 -8.40
C TRP A 872 15.22 -16.52 -8.20
N VAL A 873 14.40 -15.51 -7.88
CA VAL A 873 14.85 -14.13 -7.72
C VAL A 873 14.90 -13.75 -6.23
N PRO A 874 16.08 -13.33 -5.71
CA PRO A 874 16.18 -12.79 -4.37
C PRO A 874 15.46 -11.46 -4.21
N ASP A 875 14.95 -11.19 -3.01
CA ASP A 875 14.52 -9.84 -2.63
C ASP A 875 15.74 -9.06 -2.11
N TYR A 876 16.34 -8.23 -2.98
CA TYR A 876 17.51 -7.41 -2.65
C TYR A 876 17.24 -6.32 -1.59
N THR A 877 15.98 -6.09 -1.20
CA THR A 877 15.65 -5.21 -0.07
C THR A 877 15.90 -5.85 1.29
N GLN A 878 16.05 -7.17 1.34
CA GLN A 878 16.31 -7.92 2.57
C GLN A 878 17.82 -8.08 2.80
N ALA A 879 18.27 -7.77 4.01
CA ALA A 879 19.63 -8.06 4.42
C ALA A 879 19.87 -9.58 4.44
N ILE A 880 21.02 -10.00 3.95
CA ILE A 880 21.49 -11.37 4.05
C ILE A 880 21.95 -11.62 5.50
N PRO A 881 21.54 -12.73 6.14
CA PRO A 881 22.13 -13.14 7.41
C PRO A 881 23.64 -13.29 7.30
N TRP A 882 24.39 -12.84 8.30
CA TRP A 882 25.85 -12.77 8.32
C TRP A 882 26.56 -14.11 8.00
N ARG A 883 25.85 -15.24 8.08
CA ARG A 883 26.39 -16.57 7.76
C ARG A 883 25.39 -17.41 6.92
N LEU A 884 25.35 -17.21 5.61
CA LEU A 884 24.64 -18.09 4.64
C LEU A 884 25.46 -19.36 4.33
N LEU A 885 24.80 -20.48 4.00
CA LEU A 885 25.48 -21.72 3.58
C LEU A 885 26.38 -21.49 2.36
N GLN A 886 25.94 -20.67 1.39
CA GLN A 886 26.66 -20.38 0.14
C GLN A 886 27.86 -19.41 0.27
N ARG A 887 28.01 -18.71 1.41
CA ARG A 887 29.15 -17.79 1.66
C ARG A 887 30.27 -18.41 2.50
N ARG A 888 30.12 -19.68 2.87
CA ARG A 888 31.01 -20.36 3.82
C ARG A 888 32.08 -21.17 3.08
N SER A 889 33.10 -20.43 2.62
CA SER A 889 34.35 -20.83 1.95
C SER A 889 34.23 -21.36 0.50
N GLU A 890 35.17 -20.93 -0.36
CA GLU A 890 35.28 -21.34 -1.77
C GLU A 890 35.61 -22.84 -1.96
N ASP A 891 35.96 -23.54 -0.88
CA ASP A 891 36.44 -24.92 -0.93
C ASP A 891 35.65 -25.95 -0.12
N THR A 892 34.77 -25.55 0.80
CA THR A 892 34.15 -26.52 1.74
C THR A 892 32.85 -27.16 1.25
N PHE A 893 32.02 -26.49 0.46
CA PHE A 893 30.72 -27.05 0.06
C PHE A 893 30.65 -27.20 -1.46
N LYS A 894 31.17 -28.31 -1.97
CA LYS A 894 31.03 -28.68 -3.39
C LYS A 894 30.24 -29.98 -3.45
N THR A 895 28.93 -29.94 -3.71
CA THR A 895 28.28 -31.10 -4.34
C THR A 895 29.01 -31.40 -5.65
N ALA A 896 29.25 -32.68 -6.01
CA ALA A 896 30.30 -33.08 -6.98
C ALA A 896 30.16 -32.60 -8.44
N THR A 897 29.32 -31.63 -8.74
CA THR A 897 29.27 -31.00 -10.06
C THR A 897 30.36 -29.92 -10.17
N ARG A 898 31.59 -30.30 -10.56
CA ARG A 898 32.57 -29.36 -11.17
C ARG A 898 32.12 -28.87 -12.57
N GLN A 899 30.82 -28.89 -12.84
CA GLN A 899 30.22 -28.55 -14.12
C GLN A 899 29.83 -27.07 -14.10
N GLN A 900 29.95 -26.38 -15.24
CA GLN A 900 29.51 -24.99 -15.36
C GLN A 900 28.00 -24.87 -15.17
N VAL A 901 27.58 -23.74 -14.62
CA VAL A 901 26.17 -23.35 -14.49
C VAL A 901 25.53 -23.32 -15.88
N CYS A 902 24.42 -24.04 -16.06
CA CYS A 902 23.68 -24.09 -17.32
C CYS A 902 22.28 -23.49 -17.10
N ILE A 903 22.02 -22.34 -17.73
CA ILE A 903 20.77 -21.59 -17.62
C ILE A 903 20.38 -21.08 -18.99
N GLU A 904 19.10 -21.25 -19.34
CA GLU A 904 18.48 -20.55 -20.46
C GLU A 904 17.56 -19.46 -19.90
N TYR A 905 17.82 -18.21 -20.28
CA TYR A 905 17.02 -17.04 -19.92
C TYR A 905 16.32 -16.48 -21.15
N ASP A 906 14.99 -16.38 -21.10
CA ASP A 906 14.20 -15.75 -22.17
C ASP A 906 14.04 -14.27 -21.88
N THR A 907 14.66 -13.43 -22.71
CA THR A 907 14.56 -11.97 -22.61
C THR A 907 13.14 -11.44 -22.84
N ASN A 908 12.28 -12.18 -23.54
CA ASN A 908 10.86 -11.83 -23.73
C ASN A 908 9.97 -12.21 -22.53
N SER A 909 10.43 -13.15 -21.70
CA SER A 909 9.76 -13.61 -20.50
C SER A 909 10.71 -13.50 -19.30
N PRO A 910 10.98 -12.28 -18.79
CA PRO A 910 12.05 -11.98 -17.84
C PRO A 910 11.88 -12.62 -16.45
N TYR A 911 10.81 -13.40 -16.25
CA TYR A 911 10.41 -14.00 -14.98
C TYR A 911 10.67 -15.51 -14.91
N THR A 912 11.14 -16.13 -15.99
CA THR A 912 11.34 -17.58 -16.07
C THR A 912 12.79 -17.87 -16.44
N ILE A 913 13.39 -18.84 -15.75
CA ILE A 913 14.65 -19.46 -16.18
C ILE A 913 14.46 -20.96 -16.35
N TYR A 914 15.21 -21.54 -17.26
CA TYR A 914 15.30 -22.98 -17.41
C TYR A 914 16.69 -23.45 -17.00
N SER A 915 16.75 -24.53 -16.24
CA SER A 915 18.03 -25.10 -15.83
C SER A 915 17.93 -26.62 -15.66
N PRO A 916 19.00 -27.37 -15.91
CA PRO A 916 19.04 -28.80 -15.63
C PRO A 916 18.97 -29.06 -14.12
N TYR A 917 17.94 -29.80 -13.70
CA TYR A 917 17.67 -30.19 -12.31
C TYR A 917 17.74 -31.70 -12.15
N SER A 918 18.37 -32.15 -11.08
CA SER A 918 18.36 -33.55 -10.65
C SER A 918 17.61 -33.70 -9.33
N TYR A 919 16.55 -34.51 -9.35
CA TYR A 919 15.77 -34.84 -8.17
C TYR A 919 16.54 -35.80 -7.27
N PHE A 920 16.62 -35.49 -5.97
CA PHE A 920 17.31 -36.32 -5.00
C PHE A 920 16.34 -37.12 -4.11
N ASP A 921 15.47 -36.45 -3.37
CA ASP A 921 14.53 -37.07 -2.43
C ASP A 921 13.37 -36.14 -2.03
N THR A 922 12.37 -36.63 -1.30
CA THR A 922 11.24 -35.84 -0.80
C THR A 922 11.28 -35.67 0.72
N ILE A 923 10.96 -34.47 1.21
CA ILE A 923 10.82 -34.16 2.64
C ILE A 923 9.59 -34.84 3.23
N THR A 924 9.77 -35.57 4.34
CA THR A 924 8.72 -36.32 5.05
C THR A 924 8.42 -35.80 6.45
N ALA A 925 9.35 -35.06 7.06
CA ALA A 925 9.18 -34.42 8.37
C ALA A 925 9.95 -33.10 8.43
N VAL A 926 9.43 -32.13 9.19
CA VAL A 926 9.99 -30.77 9.38
C VAL A 926 9.75 -30.32 10.82
N THR A 927 10.71 -29.59 11.40
CA THR A 927 10.61 -28.92 12.72
C THR A 927 10.18 -27.46 12.61
N THR A 928 9.70 -26.86 13.72
CA THR A 928 9.58 -25.40 13.84
C THR A 928 10.95 -24.72 13.68
N ALA A 929 10.95 -23.48 13.21
CA ALA A 929 12.17 -22.73 12.91
C ALA A 929 12.94 -22.31 14.16
N TYR A 930 14.28 -22.35 14.09
CA TYR A 930 15.15 -22.00 15.22
C TYR A 930 15.37 -20.49 15.36
N TRP A 931 15.43 -20.03 16.61
CA TRP A 931 15.72 -18.65 17.00
C TRP A 931 16.98 -18.58 17.88
N GLU A 932 17.60 -17.41 17.96
CA GLU A 932 18.85 -17.15 18.70
C GLU A 932 18.75 -17.44 20.21
N ASP A 933 17.54 -17.48 20.78
CA ASP A 933 17.30 -17.77 22.20
C ASP A 933 16.68 -19.16 22.41
N ILE A 934 17.52 -20.20 22.52
CA ILE A 934 17.09 -21.52 23.00
C ILE A 934 16.94 -21.45 24.53
N GLU A 935 15.97 -20.70 25.02
CA GLU A 935 15.62 -20.68 26.46
C GLU A 935 14.63 -21.80 26.84
N GLY A 936 14.09 -22.54 25.86
CA GLY A 936 12.98 -23.48 26.06
C GLY A 936 13.24 -24.95 25.69
N TYR A 937 12.98 -25.87 26.62
CA TYR A 937 13.03 -27.34 26.46
C TYR A 937 12.19 -27.88 25.29
N SER A 938 11.12 -27.18 24.90
CA SER A 938 10.17 -27.65 23.86
C SER A 938 10.80 -27.81 22.48
N GLN A 939 11.73 -26.93 22.10
CA GLN A 939 12.37 -26.97 20.78
C GLN A 939 13.35 -28.14 20.66
N MET A 940 14.10 -28.42 21.72
CA MET A 940 15.00 -29.58 21.79
C MET A 940 14.26 -30.91 21.67
N THR A 941 13.10 -31.03 22.33
CA THR A 941 12.25 -32.22 22.20
C THR A 941 11.79 -32.43 20.74
N GLU A 942 11.46 -31.36 20.02
CA GLU A 942 11.03 -31.44 18.62
C GLU A 942 12.17 -31.89 17.70
N ILE A 943 13.36 -31.32 17.86
CA ILE A 943 14.60 -31.70 17.16
C ILE A 943 14.87 -33.20 17.32
N LEU A 944 14.92 -33.64 18.58
CA LEU A 944 15.24 -35.02 18.92
C LEU A 944 14.15 -35.96 18.37
N ASN A 945 12.87 -35.61 18.51
CA ASN A 945 11.79 -36.42 17.94
C ASN A 945 11.89 -36.56 16.42
N LEU A 946 12.23 -35.50 15.68
CA LEU A 946 12.40 -35.58 14.23
C LEU A 946 13.60 -36.47 13.84
N ALA A 947 14.70 -36.37 14.58
CA ALA A 947 15.88 -37.20 14.37
C ALA A 947 15.64 -38.69 14.72
N LEU A 948 14.70 -39.01 15.62
CA LEU A 948 14.58 -40.34 16.22
C LEU A 948 13.37 -41.19 15.78
N ASN A 949 12.38 -40.61 15.08
CA ASN A 949 11.05 -41.21 14.86
C ASN A 949 10.72 -41.41 13.36
N PRO A 950 10.15 -42.53 12.85
CA PRO A 950 10.36 -43.93 13.17
C PRO A 950 11.27 -44.69 12.16
N PHE A 951 11.88 -44.03 11.16
CA PHE A 951 12.80 -44.69 10.20
C PHE A 951 14.26 -44.30 10.48
N PRO A 952 15.25 -45.19 10.25
CA PRO A 952 16.65 -44.91 10.56
C PRO A 952 17.17 -43.69 9.81
N VAL A 953 17.85 -42.78 10.53
CA VAL A 953 18.67 -41.73 9.93
C VAL A 953 19.83 -42.41 9.21
N LYS A 954 20.11 -41.99 7.98
CA LYS A 954 21.21 -42.52 7.20
C LYS A 954 22.53 -41.96 7.76
N ALA A 955 23.31 -42.82 8.40
CA ALA A 955 24.66 -42.51 8.87
C ALA A 955 25.70 -43.10 7.90
N PHE A 956 26.84 -42.44 7.77
CA PHE A 956 27.96 -42.89 6.93
C PHE A 956 29.17 -43.19 7.81
N GLY A 957 29.90 -44.28 7.52
CA GLY A 957 31.07 -44.67 8.31
C GLY A 957 30.74 -45.04 9.76
N GLU A 958 31.51 -44.50 10.71
CA GLU A 958 31.36 -44.73 12.17
C GLU A 958 30.43 -43.71 12.86
N ASP A 959 29.81 -42.79 12.11
CA ASP A 959 28.97 -41.74 12.68
C ASP A 959 27.72 -42.31 13.38
N ASN A 960 27.49 -41.86 14.62
CA ASN A 960 26.27 -42.16 15.36
C ASN A 960 25.22 -41.05 15.18
N VAL A 961 23.99 -41.27 15.65
CA VAL A 961 22.87 -40.32 15.49
C VAL A 961 23.19 -38.94 16.07
N LEU A 962 24.00 -38.87 17.13
CA LEU A 962 24.41 -37.61 17.76
C LEU A 962 25.39 -36.83 16.87
N SER A 963 26.36 -37.51 16.24
CA SER A 963 27.28 -36.93 15.26
C SER A 963 26.52 -36.34 14.07
N VAL A 964 25.61 -37.13 13.48
CA VAL A 964 24.77 -36.69 12.35
C VAL A 964 23.96 -35.43 12.71
N LEU A 965 23.36 -35.42 13.91
CA LEU A 965 22.56 -34.29 14.37
C LEU A 965 23.41 -33.03 14.63
N ALA A 966 24.56 -33.18 15.30
CA ALA A 966 25.47 -32.08 15.62
C ALA A 966 26.03 -31.42 14.35
N ARG A 967 26.48 -32.23 13.40
CA ARG A 967 26.96 -31.82 12.08
C ARG A 967 25.87 -31.15 11.25
N THR A 968 24.65 -31.67 11.30
CA THR A 968 23.51 -31.07 10.60
C THR A 968 23.11 -29.72 11.18
N LEU A 969 22.99 -29.58 12.51
CA LEU A 969 22.54 -28.34 13.16
C LEU A 969 23.55 -27.19 13.04
N THR A 970 24.83 -27.52 12.91
CA THR A 970 25.89 -26.56 12.61
C THR A 970 26.18 -26.40 11.13
N ALA A 971 25.55 -27.22 10.27
CA ALA A 971 25.89 -27.35 8.86
C ALA A 971 27.42 -27.49 8.65
N ASP A 972 28.07 -28.35 9.45
CA ASP A 972 29.51 -28.63 9.47
C ASP A 972 30.45 -27.42 9.68
N GLN A 973 29.99 -26.38 10.39
CA GLN A 973 30.81 -25.18 10.68
C GLN A 973 31.69 -25.26 11.93
N ALA A 974 31.49 -26.29 12.77
CA ALA A 974 32.28 -26.49 13.98
C ALA A 974 33.71 -26.91 13.60
N GLY A 975 34.56 -25.93 13.26
CA GLY A 975 35.95 -26.16 12.84
C GLY A 975 36.59 -25.06 11.97
N ILE A 976 35.87 -24.00 11.57
CA ILE A 976 36.45 -22.91 10.74
C ILE A 976 37.50 -22.09 11.51
N TYR A 977 37.41 -22.05 12.84
CA TYR A 977 38.50 -21.59 13.69
C TYR A 977 39.36 -22.80 14.02
N ASP A 978 40.64 -22.72 13.68
CA ASP A 978 41.71 -23.73 13.83
C ASP A 978 41.83 -24.25 15.28
N TYR A 979 40.89 -25.09 15.69
CA TYR A 979 40.80 -25.73 16.99
C TYR A 979 40.86 -27.25 16.78
N ASP A 980 41.98 -27.74 16.26
CA ASP A 980 42.33 -29.16 16.06
C ASP A 980 42.26 -30.04 17.34
N SER A 981 41.81 -29.51 18.48
CA SER A 981 41.69 -30.20 19.78
C SER A 981 40.25 -30.29 20.33
N TYR A 982 39.24 -29.90 19.55
CA TYR A 982 37.87 -29.72 20.05
C TYR A 982 36.95 -30.91 19.72
N ASP A 983 36.59 -31.74 20.72
CA ASP A 983 35.54 -32.76 20.61
C ASP A 983 34.14 -32.12 20.60
N PHE A 984 33.75 -31.54 19.45
CA PHE A 984 32.48 -30.84 19.29
C PHE A 984 31.28 -31.76 19.52
N VAL A 985 31.33 -33.00 19.01
CA VAL A 985 30.23 -33.97 19.17
C VAL A 985 30.06 -34.37 20.63
N GLY A 986 31.17 -34.56 21.36
CA GLY A 986 31.17 -34.78 22.80
C GLY A 986 30.50 -33.63 23.56
N GLN A 987 30.93 -32.39 23.32
CA GLN A 987 30.38 -31.20 24.01
C GLN A 987 28.93 -30.88 23.62
N PHE A 988 28.52 -31.14 22.37
CA PHE A 988 27.13 -31.07 21.96
C PHE A 988 26.27 -32.11 22.70
N GLY A 989 26.83 -33.31 22.90
CA GLY A 989 26.26 -34.34 23.77
C GLY A 989 26.16 -33.90 25.25
N GLU A 990 27.17 -33.22 25.78
CA GLU A 990 27.16 -32.64 27.14
C GLU A 990 26.08 -31.56 27.28
N MET A 991 25.88 -30.71 26.27
CA MET A 991 24.82 -29.70 26.25
C MET A 991 23.43 -30.34 26.27
N ILE A 992 23.17 -31.33 25.39
CA ILE A 992 21.89 -32.07 25.38
C ILE A 992 21.67 -32.74 26.74
N TYR A 993 22.71 -33.35 27.30
CA TYR A 993 22.65 -33.94 28.64
C TYR A 993 22.35 -32.89 29.72
N GLY A 994 22.99 -31.72 29.70
CA GLY A 994 22.74 -30.62 30.65
C GLY A 994 21.28 -30.13 30.62
N MET A 995 20.70 -30.01 29.43
CA MET A 995 19.28 -29.68 29.25
C MET A 995 18.35 -30.79 29.76
N LEU A 996 18.67 -32.06 29.49
CA LEU A 996 17.94 -33.20 30.06
C LEU A 996 18.05 -33.23 31.59
N TRP A 997 19.24 -32.97 32.14
CA TRP A 997 19.50 -32.92 33.57
C TRP A 997 18.68 -31.84 34.28
N LEU A 998 18.60 -30.63 33.72
CA LEU A 998 17.76 -29.57 34.30
C LEU A 998 16.27 -29.96 34.33
N SER A 999 15.80 -30.74 33.35
CA SER A 999 14.42 -31.28 33.35
C SER A 999 14.22 -32.37 34.41
N ILE A 1000 15.19 -33.26 34.58
CA ILE A 1000 15.16 -34.37 35.55
C ILE A 1000 15.31 -33.86 36.99
N SER A 1001 16.15 -32.85 37.21
CA SER A 1001 16.45 -32.25 38.51
C SER A 1001 15.22 -31.64 39.21
N LYS A 1002 14.15 -31.36 38.46
CA LYS A 1002 12.85 -30.92 38.98
C LYS A 1002 12.03 -32.04 39.64
N ASN A 1003 12.43 -33.31 39.48
CA ASN A 1003 11.72 -34.47 39.99
C ASN A 1003 12.63 -35.36 40.87
N PRO A 1004 12.59 -35.22 42.21
CA PRO A 1004 13.55 -35.84 43.14
C PRO A 1004 13.66 -37.37 43.01
N ASP A 1005 12.54 -38.04 42.70
CA ASP A 1005 12.48 -39.50 42.54
C ASP A 1005 13.25 -39.98 41.31
N MET A 1006 13.23 -39.21 40.21
CA MET A 1006 14.00 -39.52 39.01
C MET A 1006 15.50 -39.29 39.19
N VAL A 1007 15.89 -38.28 39.99
CA VAL A 1007 17.30 -37.99 40.30
C VAL A 1007 17.94 -39.15 41.06
N SER A 1008 17.25 -39.69 42.08
CA SER A 1008 17.72 -40.86 42.84
C SER A 1008 17.87 -42.12 41.97
N GLU A 1009 16.99 -42.28 40.98
CA GLU A 1009 17.02 -43.42 40.06
C GLU A 1009 18.13 -43.26 38.99
N LEU A 1010 18.43 -42.03 38.55
CA LEU A 1010 19.48 -41.73 37.56
C LEU A 1010 20.88 -42.06 38.06
N LEU A 1011 21.12 -41.84 39.35
CA LEU A 1011 22.39 -42.19 40.01
C LEU A 1011 22.58 -43.71 40.18
N LYS A 1012 21.50 -44.50 40.20
CA LYS A 1012 21.55 -45.98 40.38
C LYS A 1012 21.62 -46.75 39.07
N ASN A 1013 20.89 -46.30 38.04
CA ASN A 1013 20.87 -46.94 36.72
C ASN A 1013 20.77 -45.90 35.59
N PRO A 1014 21.91 -45.37 35.13
CA PRO A 1014 21.94 -44.27 34.15
C PRO A 1014 21.18 -44.58 32.86
N LYS A 1015 21.23 -45.83 32.39
CA LYS A 1015 20.57 -46.26 31.15
C LYS A 1015 19.05 -46.30 31.31
N ALA A 1016 18.53 -46.91 32.38
CA ALA A 1016 17.08 -46.98 32.61
C ALA A 1016 16.47 -45.61 32.89
N SER A 1017 17.20 -44.74 33.58
CA SER A 1017 16.72 -43.43 33.98
C SER A 1017 16.80 -42.40 32.86
N LEU A 1018 17.83 -42.45 32.01
CA LEU A 1018 17.87 -41.64 30.78
C LEU A 1018 16.75 -42.05 29.82
N SER A 1019 16.45 -43.36 29.71
CA SER A 1019 15.29 -43.87 28.96
C SER A 1019 13.97 -43.31 29.51
N LYS A 1020 13.72 -43.42 30.82
CA LYS A 1020 12.53 -42.84 31.47
C LYS A 1020 12.45 -41.31 31.30
N ALA A 1021 13.59 -40.61 31.33
CA ALA A 1021 13.65 -39.17 31.16
C ALA A 1021 13.34 -38.73 29.73
N LEU A 1022 13.84 -39.45 28.72
CA LEU A 1022 13.47 -39.23 27.33
C LEU A 1022 11.96 -39.46 27.13
N ILE A 1023 11.40 -40.53 27.73
CA ILE A 1023 9.97 -40.81 27.68
C ILE A 1023 9.15 -39.70 28.38
N SER A 1024 9.60 -39.19 29.53
CA SER A 1024 8.87 -38.17 30.29
C SER A 1024 8.77 -36.81 29.58
N ILE A 1025 9.74 -36.51 28.70
CA ILE A 1025 9.70 -35.33 27.84
C ILE A 1025 9.13 -35.61 26.44
N GLY A 1026 8.55 -36.79 26.22
CA GLY A 1026 7.83 -37.14 24.98
C GLY A 1026 8.72 -37.64 23.84
N ILE A 1027 9.91 -38.17 24.13
CA ILE A 1027 10.82 -38.80 23.16
C ILE A 1027 10.71 -40.32 23.25
N GLN A 1028 10.51 -40.99 22.11
CA GLN A 1028 10.47 -42.46 22.06
C GLN A 1028 11.85 -43.07 22.35
N ASP A 1029 11.89 -44.13 23.16
CA ASP A 1029 13.12 -44.81 23.56
C ASP A 1029 13.75 -45.56 22.36
N ARG A 1030 14.93 -45.08 21.91
CA ARG A 1030 15.80 -45.72 20.92
C ARG A 1030 17.14 -46.02 21.57
N GLY A 1031 17.52 -47.30 21.61
CA GLY A 1031 18.75 -47.77 22.25
C GLY A 1031 20.05 -47.13 21.73
N ASP A 1032 20.06 -46.67 20.48
CA ASP A 1032 21.22 -46.08 19.81
C ASP A 1032 21.52 -44.63 20.25
N LEU A 1033 20.49 -43.85 20.58
CA LEU A 1033 20.69 -42.52 21.16
C LEU A 1033 21.14 -42.64 22.62
N LEU A 1034 20.53 -43.57 23.36
CA LEU A 1034 20.91 -43.87 24.74
C LEU A 1034 22.38 -44.27 24.84
N SER A 1035 22.87 -45.13 23.94
CA SER A 1035 24.30 -45.49 23.90
C SER A 1035 25.18 -44.29 23.56
N SER A 1036 24.74 -43.41 22.65
CA SER A 1036 25.48 -42.21 22.22
C SER A 1036 25.55 -41.14 23.33
N LEU A 1037 24.49 -40.94 24.11
CA LEU A 1037 24.43 -39.98 25.23
C LEU A 1037 25.10 -40.49 26.51
N LEU A 1038 25.28 -41.81 26.66
CA LEU A 1038 25.94 -42.41 27.82
C LEU A 1038 27.45 -42.11 27.87
N HIS A 1039 28.10 -41.83 26.75
CA HIS A 1039 29.53 -41.53 26.71
C HIS A 1039 29.85 -40.11 27.24
N PRO A 1040 29.19 -39.02 26.76
CA PRO A 1040 29.30 -37.69 27.36
C PRO A 1040 28.90 -37.65 28.83
N TYR A 1041 27.84 -38.38 29.21
CA TYR A 1041 27.44 -38.52 30.62
C TYR A 1041 28.58 -39.08 31.49
N ARG A 1042 29.24 -40.14 31.03
CA ARG A 1042 30.38 -40.74 31.74
C ARG A 1042 31.59 -39.80 31.79
N GLN A 1043 31.81 -38.96 30.79
CA GLN A 1043 32.88 -37.94 30.77
C GLN A 1043 32.61 -36.79 31.75
N LEU A 1044 31.38 -36.27 31.80
CA LEU A 1044 30.96 -35.28 32.79
C LEU A 1044 31.09 -35.80 34.22
N CYS A 1045 30.77 -37.08 34.45
CA CYS A 1045 30.92 -37.73 35.74
C CYS A 1045 32.36 -38.21 36.04
N ARG A 1046 33.35 -37.96 35.17
CA ARG A 1046 34.70 -38.55 35.26
C ARG A 1046 35.73 -37.75 36.04
N THR A 1047 35.36 -36.66 36.71
CA THR A 1047 36.18 -36.17 37.81
C THR A 1047 35.82 -36.94 39.08
N GLU A 1048 36.61 -37.99 39.30
CA GLU A 1048 36.81 -38.78 40.52
C GLU A 1048 35.88 -39.97 40.78
N GLU A 1049 36.53 -41.12 41.06
CA GLU A 1049 36.00 -42.46 41.28
C GLU A 1049 35.10 -42.64 42.53
N GLN A 1050 34.43 -41.57 42.98
CA GLN A 1050 33.48 -41.63 44.11
C GLN A 1050 32.26 -40.76 43.81
N ILE A 1051 31.31 -41.32 43.05
CA ILE A 1051 29.95 -40.76 43.02
C ILE A 1051 29.27 -41.18 44.32
N GLU A 1052 29.38 -40.35 45.36
CA GLU A 1052 28.46 -40.44 46.50
C GLU A 1052 27.04 -40.09 46.00
N PRO A 1053 25.98 -40.85 46.38
CA PRO A 1053 24.64 -40.69 45.82
C PRO A 1053 23.92 -39.36 46.13
N GLU A 1054 24.58 -38.37 46.75
CA GLU A 1054 23.95 -37.16 47.29
C GLU A 1054 24.62 -35.83 46.85
N SER A 1055 25.71 -35.82 46.09
CA SER A 1055 26.38 -34.55 45.72
C SER A 1055 25.84 -33.95 44.40
N LYS A 1056 25.24 -32.76 44.51
CA LYS A 1056 24.92 -31.89 43.36
C LYS A 1056 26.23 -31.45 42.65
N PRO A 1057 26.19 -31.14 41.34
CA PRO A 1057 27.30 -30.47 40.66
C PRO A 1057 27.73 -29.23 41.43
N THR A 1058 29.04 -28.99 41.57
CA THR A 1058 29.54 -27.78 42.25
C THR A 1058 29.27 -26.52 41.39
N GLU A 1059 29.14 -25.35 42.03
CA GLU A 1059 28.84 -24.07 41.36
C GLU A 1059 29.87 -23.70 40.26
N SER A 1060 31.12 -24.11 40.44
CA SER A 1060 32.22 -24.00 39.45
C SER A 1060 31.98 -24.85 38.20
N GLN A 1061 31.51 -26.10 38.37
CA GLN A 1061 31.18 -26.99 37.25
C GLN A 1061 29.94 -26.49 36.49
N ASP A 1062 28.95 -25.94 37.20
CA ASP A 1062 27.76 -25.32 36.60
C ASP A 1062 28.11 -24.06 35.78
N GLN A 1063 29.06 -23.24 36.26
CA GLN A 1063 29.55 -22.06 35.51
C GLN A 1063 30.37 -22.45 34.27
N SER A 1064 31.26 -23.44 34.37
CA SER A 1064 32.02 -23.94 33.21
C SER A 1064 31.11 -24.56 32.15
N LEU A 1065 30.08 -25.30 32.56
CA LEU A 1065 29.11 -25.90 31.65
C LEU A 1065 28.29 -24.81 30.94
N LYS A 1066 27.87 -23.76 31.66
CA LYS A 1066 27.19 -22.59 31.07
C LYS A 1066 28.07 -21.87 30.04
N ALA A 1067 29.33 -21.60 30.36
CA ALA A 1067 30.25 -20.90 29.46
C ALA A 1067 30.51 -21.67 28.15
N ARG A 1068 30.71 -23.00 28.22
CA ARG A 1068 30.86 -23.86 27.02
C ARG A 1068 29.56 -23.97 26.21
N THR A 1069 28.42 -24.04 26.90
CA THR A 1069 27.09 -24.06 26.28
C THR A 1069 26.83 -22.77 25.50
N SER A 1070 27.24 -21.61 26.03
CA SER A 1070 27.07 -20.31 25.35
C SER A 1070 27.85 -20.20 24.04
N LEU A 1071 29.06 -20.78 23.94
CA LEU A 1071 29.83 -20.79 22.69
C LEU A 1071 29.19 -21.66 21.62
N ILE A 1072 28.73 -22.87 21.99
CA ILE A 1072 28.02 -23.77 21.09
C ILE A 1072 26.67 -23.18 20.66
N GLN A 1073 25.97 -22.50 21.56
CA GLN A 1073 24.74 -21.76 21.24
C GLN A 1073 24.98 -20.66 20.21
N LEU A 1074 26.14 -20.00 20.24
CA LEU A 1074 26.49 -18.94 19.28
C LEU A 1074 26.75 -19.51 17.88
N ASP A 1075 27.50 -20.60 17.78
CA ASP A 1075 27.76 -21.26 16.50
C ASP A 1075 26.52 -21.96 15.93
N TRP A 1076 25.76 -22.65 16.78
CA TRP A 1076 24.47 -23.22 16.40
C TRP A 1076 23.48 -22.12 15.98
N GLY A 1077 23.29 -21.09 16.81
CA GLY A 1077 22.41 -19.97 16.53
C GLY A 1077 22.71 -19.33 15.18
N SER A 1078 23.99 -19.18 14.85
CA SER A 1078 24.42 -18.61 13.56
C SER A 1078 24.17 -19.51 12.34
N ALA A 1079 24.20 -20.84 12.49
CA ALA A 1079 24.01 -21.80 11.41
C ALA A 1079 22.52 -22.14 11.18
N SER A 1080 21.75 -22.18 12.27
CA SER A 1080 20.34 -22.59 12.29
C SER A 1080 19.36 -21.41 12.29
N HIS A 1081 19.82 -20.15 12.37
CA HIS A 1081 18.96 -18.96 12.37
C HIS A 1081 17.90 -19.01 11.26
N LYS A 1082 16.61 -19.04 11.62
CA LYS A 1082 15.45 -19.07 10.70
C LYS A 1082 15.46 -20.25 9.70
N ARG A 1083 16.15 -21.33 10.05
CA ARG A 1083 16.10 -22.61 9.33
C ARG A 1083 15.32 -23.63 10.13
N SER A 1084 14.77 -24.62 9.43
CA SER A 1084 14.10 -25.78 10.00
C SER A 1084 14.90 -27.03 9.68
N LEU A 1085 15.03 -27.92 10.67
CA LEU A 1085 15.53 -29.27 10.46
C LEU A 1085 14.46 -30.09 9.76
N PHE A 1086 14.85 -30.83 8.74
CA PHE A 1086 13.97 -31.70 7.98
C PHE A 1086 14.58 -33.08 7.78
N ARG A 1087 13.71 -34.03 7.45
CA ARG A 1087 14.12 -35.39 7.09
C ARG A 1087 13.46 -35.87 5.81
N THR A 1088 14.21 -36.58 4.98
CA THR A 1088 13.75 -37.10 3.69
C THR A 1088 13.28 -38.56 3.76
N LYS A 1089 12.62 -39.05 2.70
CA LYS A 1089 12.08 -40.41 2.60
C LYS A 1089 13.15 -41.50 2.68
N LYS A 1090 14.34 -41.27 2.12
CA LYS A 1090 15.51 -42.16 2.19
C LYS A 1090 16.28 -42.05 3.53
N GLY A 1091 15.84 -41.19 4.46
CA GLY A 1091 16.42 -41.06 5.79
C GLY A 1091 17.54 -40.03 5.94
N TYR A 1092 17.73 -39.13 4.97
CA TYR A 1092 18.70 -38.03 5.09
C TYR A 1092 18.18 -36.93 6.01
N LEU A 1093 19.09 -36.35 6.79
CA LEU A 1093 18.81 -35.21 7.67
C LEU A 1093 19.40 -33.93 7.06
N GLY A 1094 18.66 -32.82 7.13
CA GLY A 1094 19.11 -31.56 6.57
C GLY A 1094 18.53 -30.32 7.22
N LEU A 1095 19.09 -29.16 6.89
CA LEU A 1095 18.64 -27.82 7.28
C LEU A 1095 18.27 -27.00 6.05
N ALA A 1096 17.07 -26.42 6.03
CA ALA A 1096 16.61 -25.54 4.96
C ALA A 1096 15.75 -24.39 5.53
N PRO A 1097 15.33 -23.38 4.75
CA PRO A 1097 14.57 -22.24 5.27
C PRO A 1097 13.28 -22.68 5.95
N GLN A 1098 12.81 -21.90 6.94
CA GLN A 1098 11.61 -22.23 7.72
C GLN A 1098 10.31 -22.45 6.92
N THR A 1099 10.26 -22.06 5.65
CA THR A 1099 9.10 -22.20 4.76
C THR A 1099 8.98 -23.54 4.05
N ILE A 1100 9.92 -24.45 4.28
CA ILE A 1100 9.82 -25.83 3.78
C ILE A 1100 8.62 -26.56 4.39
N LYS A 1101 8.07 -27.51 3.65
CA LYS A 1101 6.92 -28.32 4.06
C LYS A 1101 7.14 -29.78 3.72
N VAL A 1102 6.40 -30.65 4.41
CA VAL A 1102 6.29 -32.06 4.04
C VAL A 1102 5.75 -32.15 2.60
N GLY A 1103 6.43 -32.92 1.75
CA GLY A 1103 6.13 -33.05 0.32
C GLY A 1103 7.00 -32.19 -0.60
N ASP A 1104 7.80 -31.25 -0.07
CA ASP A 1104 8.78 -30.53 -0.88
C ASP A 1104 9.93 -31.46 -1.33
N GLU A 1105 10.52 -31.19 -2.48
CA GLU A 1105 11.57 -31.99 -3.10
C GLU A 1105 12.95 -31.40 -2.78
N VAL A 1106 13.91 -32.24 -2.45
CA VAL A 1106 15.33 -31.90 -2.38
C VAL A 1106 15.95 -32.29 -3.71
N GLY A 1107 16.72 -31.39 -4.32
CA GLY A 1107 17.45 -31.68 -5.55
C GLY A 1107 18.58 -30.69 -5.80
N ILE A 1108 19.28 -30.89 -6.91
CA ILE A 1108 20.49 -30.13 -7.25
C ILE A 1108 20.33 -29.56 -8.67
N LEU A 1109 20.58 -28.26 -8.81
CA LEU A 1109 20.73 -27.60 -10.13
C LEU A 1109 22.15 -27.82 -10.64
N GLN A 1110 22.32 -28.01 -11.94
CA GLN A 1110 23.63 -28.22 -12.53
C GLN A 1110 24.57 -27.03 -12.23
N GLY A 1111 25.73 -27.31 -11.64
CA GLY A 1111 26.71 -26.29 -11.23
C GLY A 1111 26.42 -25.64 -9.87
N ALA A 1112 25.40 -26.08 -9.11
CA ALA A 1112 25.15 -25.60 -7.76
C ALA A 1112 26.16 -26.15 -6.75
N GLU A 1113 26.59 -25.31 -5.82
CA GLU A 1113 27.52 -25.65 -4.73
C GLU A 1113 26.84 -26.46 -3.61
N VAL A 1114 25.52 -26.26 -3.43
CA VAL A 1114 24.70 -26.87 -2.38
C VAL A 1114 23.38 -27.41 -2.93
N PRO A 1115 22.76 -28.42 -2.28
CA PRO A 1115 21.39 -28.82 -2.56
C PRO A 1115 20.39 -27.68 -2.33
N HIS A 1116 19.26 -27.75 -3.01
CA HIS A 1116 18.17 -26.78 -2.88
C HIS A 1116 16.83 -27.52 -2.65
N VAL A 1117 15.90 -26.85 -1.97
CA VAL A 1117 14.53 -27.34 -1.79
C VAL A 1117 13.62 -26.70 -2.83
N PHE A 1118 12.83 -27.53 -3.50
CA PHE A 1118 11.89 -27.15 -4.55
C PHE A 1118 10.48 -27.58 -4.19
N ARG A 1119 9.51 -26.79 -4.63
CA ARG A 1119 8.08 -27.09 -4.53
C ARG A 1119 7.48 -27.21 -5.91
N ARG A 1120 6.88 -28.35 -6.20
CA ARG A 1120 6.23 -28.59 -7.49
C ARG A 1120 4.97 -27.73 -7.64
N VAL A 1121 4.84 -27.06 -8.78
CA VAL A 1121 3.67 -26.21 -9.07
C VAL A 1121 2.49 -27.10 -9.45
N SER A 1122 1.32 -26.88 -8.83
CA SER A 1122 0.13 -27.69 -9.06
C SER A 1122 -0.28 -27.67 -10.54
N GLY A 1123 -0.31 -28.85 -11.18
CA GLY A 1123 -0.73 -29.01 -12.58
C GLY A 1123 0.40 -29.00 -13.61
N SER A 1124 1.68 -28.91 -13.20
CA SER A 1124 2.84 -29.03 -14.10
C SER A 1124 3.85 -30.08 -13.60
N GLU A 1125 4.37 -30.91 -14.51
CA GLU A 1125 5.44 -31.88 -14.19
C GLU A 1125 6.85 -31.28 -14.28
N THR A 1126 7.01 -30.14 -14.96
CA THR A 1126 8.31 -29.52 -15.27
C THR A 1126 8.52 -28.17 -14.60
N SER A 1127 7.49 -27.59 -13.97
CA SER A 1127 7.59 -26.27 -13.31
C SER A 1127 7.80 -26.42 -11.80
N LEU A 1128 8.90 -25.86 -11.30
CA LEU A 1128 9.29 -25.88 -9.89
C LEU A 1128 9.37 -24.46 -9.34
N SER A 1129 8.95 -24.27 -8.09
CA SER A 1129 9.23 -23.08 -7.30
C SER A 1129 10.41 -23.38 -6.38
N LEU A 1130 11.50 -22.63 -6.50
CA LEU A 1130 12.61 -22.69 -5.56
C LEU A 1130 12.16 -22.18 -4.17
N VAL A 1131 12.42 -22.96 -3.12
CA VAL A 1131 12.11 -22.63 -1.72
C VAL A 1131 13.34 -22.10 -0.98
N GLY A 1132 14.54 -22.56 -1.36
CA GLY A 1132 15.81 -22.03 -0.89
C GLY A 1132 16.92 -23.08 -0.79
N ASP A 1133 18.08 -22.67 -0.29
CA ASP A 1133 19.28 -23.50 -0.13
C ASP A 1133 19.17 -24.48 1.06
N ALA A 1134 19.72 -25.67 0.91
CA ALA A 1134 19.71 -26.70 1.94
C ALA A 1134 21.11 -27.26 2.22
N TYR A 1135 21.37 -27.50 3.49
CA TYR A 1135 22.43 -28.42 3.91
C TYR A 1135 21.81 -29.81 4.08
N VAL A 1136 22.46 -30.85 3.55
CA VAL A 1136 22.03 -32.24 3.74
C VAL A 1136 23.24 -33.08 4.10
N TYR A 1137 23.21 -33.66 5.30
CA TYR A 1137 24.30 -34.52 5.78
C TYR A 1137 24.46 -35.75 4.86
N GLY A 1138 25.70 -36.10 4.52
CA GLY A 1138 25.99 -37.22 3.62
C GLY A 1138 25.94 -36.88 2.12
N ILE A 1139 25.82 -35.60 1.77
CA ILE A 1139 25.73 -35.10 0.39
C ILE A 1139 26.71 -33.93 0.15
N MET A 1140 27.05 -33.21 1.21
CA MET A 1140 28.03 -32.12 1.16
C MET A 1140 29.45 -32.68 0.92
N HIS A 1141 30.43 -31.79 0.70
CA HIS A 1141 31.85 -32.17 0.54
C HIS A 1141 32.18 -33.15 -0.61
N GLY A 1142 31.31 -33.28 -1.60
CA GLY A 1142 31.54 -34.13 -2.77
C GLY A 1142 31.26 -35.61 -2.52
N GLU A 1143 30.56 -35.94 -1.42
CA GLU A 1143 30.18 -37.31 -1.05
C GLU A 1143 29.14 -37.95 -2.01
N LEU A 1144 28.50 -37.13 -2.86
CA LEU A 1144 27.59 -37.56 -3.92
C LEU A 1144 28.31 -37.51 -5.27
N GLU A 1145 28.58 -38.64 -5.92
CA GLU A 1145 29.29 -38.68 -7.20
C GLU A 1145 28.43 -38.16 -8.37
N SER A 1146 29.05 -37.49 -9.35
CA SER A 1146 28.33 -36.90 -10.49
C SER A 1146 27.63 -37.92 -11.39
N GLU A 1147 28.09 -39.17 -11.39
CA GLU A 1147 27.50 -40.27 -12.17
C GLU A 1147 26.13 -40.73 -11.64
N ASP A 1148 25.80 -40.39 -10.39
CA ASP A 1148 24.52 -40.71 -9.74
C ASP A 1148 23.41 -39.67 -10.01
N LEU A 1149 23.72 -38.60 -10.76
CA LEU A 1149 22.79 -37.48 -11.02
C LEU A 1149 22.22 -37.52 -12.44
N GLU A 1150 20.93 -37.83 -12.56
CA GLU A 1150 20.18 -37.63 -13.81
C GLU A 1150 19.63 -36.20 -13.87
N PHE A 1151 20.13 -35.37 -14.78
CA PHE A 1151 19.64 -34.02 -14.99
C PHE A 1151 18.53 -33.96 -16.04
N ARG A 1152 17.46 -33.22 -15.73
CA ARG A 1152 16.36 -32.92 -16.65
C ARG A 1152 16.09 -31.42 -16.65
N MET A 1153 15.77 -30.86 -17.82
CA MET A 1153 15.41 -29.45 -17.90
C MET A 1153 14.11 -29.20 -17.15
N VAL A 1154 14.14 -28.25 -16.21
CA VAL A 1154 12.98 -27.76 -15.49
C VAL A 1154 12.85 -26.26 -15.65
N GLN A 1155 11.63 -25.79 -15.48
CA GLN A 1155 11.28 -24.39 -15.48
C GLN A 1155 11.19 -23.88 -14.04
N LEU A 1156 12.00 -22.88 -13.68
CA LEU A 1156 11.88 -22.18 -12.42
C LEU A 1156 10.99 -20.94 -12.60
N VAL A 1157 9.91 -20.86 -11.82
CA VAL A 1157 8.85 -19.82 -11.95
C VAL A 1157 8.71 -18.93 -10.74
#